data_AF-O85151-F1
#
_entry.id   AF-O85151-F1
#
_cell.length_a   1.000
_cell.length_b   1.000
_cell.length_c   1.000
_cell.angle_alpha   90.00
_cell.angle_beta   90.00
_cell.angle_gamma   90.00
#
_symmetry.space_group_name_H-M   'P 1'
#
loop_
_entity.id
_entity.type
_entity.pdbx_description
1 polymer ?
#
loop_
_entity_poly.entity_id
_entity_poly.type
_entity_poly.pdbx_seq_one_letter_code
_entity_poly.pdbx_strand_id
1 'polypeptide(L)'
;MVTVMQNKISFLSGTSEQPLLDAGYQNVFDIASISRATFVQSVPTLPVKEAHTVYRQARQRAENLKSLYRAWQLRQEPVIKGLAKLNLQSNVSVLQDALVENIGGDGDFSDLMNRASQYADAASIQSLFSPGRYASALYRVAKDLHKSDSSLHIDNRRADLKDLILSETTMNKEVTSLDILLDVLQKGGKDITELSGAFFPMTLPYDDHLSQIDSALSAQARTLNGVWNTLTDTTAQAVSEQTSNTNTRKLFAAQDGNQDTFFSGNTFYFKAVGFSGQPMVYLSQYTSGNGIVGAQLIAGNPDQAAAAIVAPLKLTWSMAKQCYYLGAPDGTTMGDGNVLTGCFLRGNSPTNPDKDGIFAQVANKSGSTQPLPSFHLPVTLEHSENKDQYYLKTEQGYITVDSSGQSNWKNALVINGTKDKGLLLTFCSDSSGTPTNPDDVIPPAINDIPSPPARETLSLTPVSYQLMTNPAPTEDDITNHYGFNGASLRASPLSTSELTSKLNSIDTFCEKTRLSFNQLMDLTAQQSYSQSSIDAKAASRYVRFGETTPTRVNVYGAAYLNSTLADAADGQYLWIQTDGKSLNFTDDTVVALAGRAEKLVRLSSQTGLSFEELDWLIANASRSVPDHHDKIVLDKPVLEALAEYVSLKQRYGLDANTFATFISAVNPYTPDQTPSFYETAFRSADGNHVIALGTEVKYAENEQDELAAICCKALGVTSDELFRIGRYCFGNAGSFTLDEYTASQLYRFGAIPRLFGLTFAQAEILWRLMEGGKDILLQQLGQAKSLQPLAILRRTEQVLDWMSSVNLSLTYLQGMVSTQWSGTATAEMFNFLENVCDSVNSQAATKETMDSALQQKVLRALSAGFGIKSNVMGIVTFWLEKITIGSDNPFTLANYWHDIQTLFSHDNATLESLQTDTSLVIATQQLSQLVLIVKWLSLTEQDLQLLTTYPERLINGITNVPVPNPELLLTLSRFKQWQTQVTVSRDEAMRCFDQLNANDMTTENAASLIATLHEMDKGTVAQVNTLLLGENNWPKSFTSLWQLLTWLRVGQSLNVGSTTLGNLLSMMQADPAAESSALLASVAQNLSAAISNRQ
;
A
#
# COMPACT_ATOMS: atom_id res chain seq x y z
N MET A 1 81.06 -58.28 -16.86
CA MET A 1 80.56 -59.43 -16.08
C MET A 1 79.16 -59.04 -15.62
N VAL A 2 78.13 -59.35 -16.41
CA VAL A 2 77.40 -60.63 -16.35
C VAL A 2 76.82 -60.85 -14.95
N THR A 3 75.49 -60.95 -14.92
CA THR A 3 74.58 -61.57 -13.93
C THR A 3 73.75 -60.64 -13.01
N VAL A 4 72.43 -60.90 -13.09
CA VAL A 4 71.34 -60.64 -12.12
C VAL A 4 70.66 -59.25 -12.13
N MET A 5 69.70 -59.08 -13.04
CA MET A 5 68.42 -58.42 -12.71
C MET A 5 67.30 -59.34 -13.20
N GLN A 6 67.02 -60.36 -12.39
CA GLN A 6 65.83 -61.19 -12.54
C GLN A 6 64.60 -60.36 -12.18
N ASN A 7 63.59 -60.44 -13.04
CA ASN A 7 62.17 -60.26 -12.71
C ASN A 7 61.88 -60.73 -11.28
N LYS A 8 61.43 -59.81 -10.42
CA LYS A 8 60.76 -60.13 -9.16
C LYS A 8 59.68 -59.09 -8.85
N ILE A 9 58.63 -59.09 -9.67
CA ILE A 9 57.30 -59.15 -9.08
C ILE A 9 57.29 -60.57 -8.45
N SER A 10 57.02 -60.66 -7.15
CA SER A 10 56.85 -61.95 -6.47
C SER A 10 55.79 -61.77 -5.41
N PHE A 11 54.67 -61.18 -5.83
CA PHE A 11 53.62 -60.80 -4.89
C PHE A 11 52.70 -61.98 -4.55
N LEU A 12 52.66 -63.02 -5.39
CA LEU A 12 51.72 -64.15 -5.27
C LEU A 12 52.41 -65.43 -5.75
N SER A 13 52.40 -66.48 -4.94
CA SER A 13 53.09 -67.74 -5.26
C SER A 13 52.39 -68.49 -6.40
N GLY A 14 53.04 -68.60 -7.57
CA GLY A 14 52.72 -69.62 -8.58
C GLY A 14 51.89 -69.20 -9.80
N THR A 15 51.72 -67.91 -10.08
CA THR A 15 50.96 -67.39 -11.24
C THR A 15 51.83 -66.57 -12.20
N SER A 16 51.59 -66.68 -13.51
CA SER A 16 52.28 -65.85 -14.53
C SER A 16 51.89 -64.38 -14.36
N GLU A 17 52.86 -63.48 -14.34
CA GLU A 17 52.68 -62.07 -13.94
C GLU A 17 52.31 -61.16 -15.11
N GLN A 18 52.59 -61.60 -16.34
CA GLN A 18 52.31 -60.88 -17.58
C GLN A 18 50.81 -60.49 -17.74
N PRO A 19 49.84 -61.41 -17.53
CA PRO A 19 48.41 -61.07 -17.60
C PRO A 19 47.94 -59.97 -16.65
N LEU A 20 48.58 -59.84 -15.48
CA LEU A 20 48.22 -58.84 -14.47
C LEU A 20 48.78 -57.47 -14.85
N LEU A 21 50.01 -57.44 -15.38
CA LEU A 21 50.65 -56.24 -15.91
C LEU A 21 49.95 -55.72 -17.18
N ASP A 22 49.55 -56.62 -18.08
CA ASP A 22 48.81 -56.29 -19.30
C ASP A 22 47.43 -55.68 -18.99
N ALA A 23 46.81 -56.09 -17.88
CA ALA A 23 45.58 -55.51 -17.34
C ALA A 23 45.80 -54.22 -16.50
N GLY A 24 47.05 -53.76 -16.41
CA GLY A 24 47.42 -52.51 -15.74
C GLY A 24 47.58 -52.59 -14.22
N TYR A 25 47.58 -53.79 -13.62
CA TYR A 25 47.80 -53.96 -12.18
C TYR A 25 49.29 -54.03 -11.87
N GLN A 26 49.80 -53.03 -11.16
CA GLN A 26 51.22 -52.91 -10.83
C GLN A 26 51.54 -53.47 -9.43
N ASN A 27 50.57 -53.46 -8.52
CA ASN A 27 50.76 -53.93 -7.14
C ASN A 27 49.49 -54.61 -6.56
N VAL A 28 49.64 -55.25 -5.39
CA VAL A 28 48.52 -55.95 -4.71
C VAL A 28 47.40 -55.02 -4.23
N PHE A 29 47.68 -53.73 -4.02
CA PHE A 29 46.68 -52.74 -3.62
C PHE A 29 45.79 -52.34 -4.78
N ASP A 30 46.30 -52.30 -6.02
CA ASP A 30 45.49 -52.06 -7.22
C ASP A 30 44.41 -53.13 -7.35
N ILE A 31 44.78 -54.40 -7.13
CA ILE A 31 43.86 -55.54 -7.14
C ILE A 31 42.88 -55.48 -5.95
N ALA A 32 43.36 -55.12 -4.76
CA ALA A 32 42.53 -55.04 -3.55
C ALA A 32 41.57 -53.84 -3.54
N SER A 33 41.80 -52.83 -4.38
CA SER A 33 40.99 -51.60 -4.47
C SER A 33 39.66 -51.79 -5.21
N ILE A 34 39.53 -52.86 -5.99
CA ILE A 34 38.34 -53.17 -6.80
C ILE A 34 37.59 -54.40 -6.29
N SER A 35 36.33 -54.52 -6.72
CA SER A 35 35.51 -55.69 -6.38
C SER A 35 36.06 -56.96 -7.05
N ARG A 36 35.86 -58.11 -6.38
CA ARG A 36 36.25 -59.41 -6.94
C ARG A 36 35.64 -59.67 -8.32
N ALA A 37 34.39 -59.23 -8.54
CA ALA A 37 33.70 -59.41 -9.81
C ALA A 37 34.36 -58.57 -10.92
N THR A 38 34.69 -57.32 -10.63
CA THR A 38 35.36 -56.39 -11.55
C THR A 38 36.77 -56.89 -11.91
N PHE A 39 37.53 -57.41 -10.94
CA PHE A 39 38.86 -57.96 -11.17
C PHE A 39 38.85 -59.20 -12.09
N VAL A 40 37.88 -60.09 -11.90
CA VAL A 40 37.76 -61.28 -12.77
C VAL A 40 37.38 -60.88 -14.20
N GLN A 41 36.65 -59.78 -14.39
CA GLN A 41 36.31 -59.26 -15.71
C GLN A 41 37.50 -58.56 -16.41
N SER A 42 38.39 -57.92 -15.67
CA SER A 42 39.53 -57.17 -16.24
C SER A 42 40.70 -58.06 -16.66
N VAL A 43 40.76 -59.32 -16.22
CA VAL A 43 41.81 -60.28 -16.59
C VAL A 43 41.22 -61.54 -17.24
N PRO A 44 40.63 -61.42 -18.46
CA PRO A 44 39.94 -62.53 -19.12
C PRO A 44 40.88 -63.66 -19.58
N THR A 45 42.18 -63.39 -19.60
CA THR A 45 43.25 -64.33 -19.97
C THR A 45 43.57 -65.34 -18.88
N LEU A 46 43.14 -65.11 -17.63
CA LEU A 46 43.29 -66.04 -16.52
C LEU A 46 42.01 -66.89 -16.33
N PRO A 47 42.14 -68.20 -16.06
CA PRO A 47 41.02 -69.03 -15.62
C PRO A 47 40.33 -68.43 -14.39
N VAL A 48 38.99 -68.40 -14.35
CA VAL A 48 38.20 -67.79 -13.26
C VAL A 48 38.63 -68.27 -11.86
N LYS A 49 38.99 -69.56 -11.73
CA LYS A 49 39.46 -70.15 -10.47
C LYS A 49 40.82 -69.61 -10.04
N GLU A 50 41.70 -69.35 -10.99
CA GLU A 50 43.03 -68.78 -10.79
C GLU A 50 42.91 -67.29 -10.45
N ALA A 51 42.10 -66.53 -11.19
CA ALA A 51 41.77 -65.13 -10.89
C ALA A 51 41.18 -64.95 -9.48
N HIS A 52 40.30 -65.86 -9.04
CA HIS A 52 39.79 -65.84 -7.65
C HIS A 52 40.88 -66.10 -6.59
N THR A 53 41.83 -66.99 -6.90
CA THR A 53 42.94 -67.33 -5.99
C THR A 53 43.90 -66.15 -5.89
N VAL A 54 44.26 -65.56 -7.03
CA VAL A 54 45.06 -64.33 -7.15
C VAL A 54 44.42 -63.19 -6.37
N TYR A 55 43.12 -62.93 -6.56
CA TYR A 55 42.40 -61.88 -5.82
C TYR A 55 42.43 -62.12 -4.30
N ARG A 56 42.23 -63.36 -3.86
CA ARG A 56 42.25 -63.72 -2.43
C ARG A 56 43.65 -63.52 -1.83
N GLN A 57 44.68 -64.00 -2.52
CA GLN A 57 46.07 -63.87 -2.09
C GLN A 57 46.51 -62.40 -2.08
N ALA A 58 46.14 -61.61 -3.10
CA ALA A 58 46.42 -60.18 -3.18
C ALA A 58 45.75 -59.42 -2.02
N ARG A 59 44.48 -59.72 -1.72
CA ARG A 59 43.77 -59.13 -0.59
C ARG A 59 44.40 -59.52 0.75
N GLN A 60 44.75 -60.80 0.94
CA GLN A 60 45.43 -61.26 2.16
C GLN A 60 46.78 -60.57 2.35
N ARG A 61 47.56 -60.44 1.27
CA ARG A 61 48.86 -59.76 1.28
C ARG A 61 48.69 -58.27 1.59
N ALA A 62 47.74 -57.60 0.96
CA ALA A 62 47.43 -56.20 1.22
C ALA A 62 47.01 -55.96 2.69
N GLU A 63 46.18 -56.83 3.28
CA GLU A 63 45.81 -56.74 4.70
C GLU A 63 46.98 -57.00 5.65
N ASN A 64 47.86 -57.96 5.32
CA ASN A 64 49.08 -58.19 6.10
C ASN A 64 50.01 -56.96 6.07
N LEU A 65 50.20 -56.35 4.90
CA LEU A 65 51.01 -55.14 4.72
C LEU A 65 50.40 -53.94 5.47
N LYS A 66 49.09 -53.73 5.38
CA LYS A 66 48.38 -52.69 6.14
C LYS A 66 48.52 -52.89 7.65
N SER A 67 48.41 -54.12 8.13
CA SER A 67 48.54 -54.46 9.54
C SER A 67 49.96 -54.21 10.05
N LEU A 68 50.96 -54.54 9.24
CA LEU A 68 52.37 -54.31 9.57
C LEU A 68 52.70 -52.82 9.58
N TYR A 69 52.21 -52.07 8.58
CA TYR A 69 52.31 -50.60 8.54
C TYR A 69 51.63 -49.96 9.76
N ARG A 70 50.42 -50.40 10.12
CA ARG A 70 49.69 -49.90 11.29
C ARG A 70 50.42 -50.22 12.59
N ALA A 71 50.98 -51.42 12.73
CA ALA A 71 51.76 -51.80 13.91
C ALA A 71 53.05 -50.99 14.05
N TRP A 72 53.70 -50.65 12.93
CA TRP A 72 54.83 -49.73 12.90
C TRP A 72 54.40 -48.29 13.26
N GLN A 73 53.33 -47.79 12.65
CA GLN A 73 52.77 -46.47 12.91
C GLN A 73 52.42 -46.29 14.40
N LEU A 74 51.64 -47.18 15.00
CA LEU A 74 51.20 -47.08 16.41
C LEU A 74 52.37 -47.01 17.42
N ARG A 75 53.54 -47.56 17.08
CA ARG A 75 54.73 -47.50 17.94
C ARG A 75 55.50 -46.17 17.83
N GLN A 76 55.15 -45.35 16.83
CA GLN A 76 55.67 -43.99 16.64
C GLN A 76 54.85 -42.94 17.41
N GLU A 77 53.78 -43.33 18.11
CA GLU A 77 52.88 -42.41 18.82
C GLU A 77 53.63 -41.60 19.90
N PRO A 78 53.53 -40.25 19.91
CA PRO A 78 54.30 -39.39 20.80
C PRO A 78 54.12 -39.72 22.29
N VAL A 79 52.89 -40.06 22.70
CA VAL A 79 52.55 -40.42 24.08
C VAL A 79 53.28 -41.70 24.50
N ILE A 80 53.26 -42.71 23.64
CA ILE A 80 53.90 -44.01 23.89
C ILE A 80 55.43 -43.87 23.85
N LYS A 81 55.97 -43.07 22.92
CA LYS A 81 57.41 -42.77 22.80
C LYS A 81 57.96 -42.05 24.03
N GLY A 82 57.15 -41.22 24.71
CA GLY A 82 57.52 -40.52 25.94
C GLY A 82 57.64 -41.42 27.19
N LEU A 83 57.13 -42.65 27.14
CA LEU A 83 57.13 -43.58 28.28
C LEU A 83 58.42 -44.42 28.31
N ALA A 84 59.44 -43.92 29.01
CA ALA A 84 60.78 -44.53 29.08
C ALA A 84 60.84 -46.01 29.51
N LYS A 85 59.82 -46.52 30.23
CA LYS A 85 59.77 -47.90 30.74
C LYS A 85 59.33 -48.96 29.70
N LEU A 86 58.82 -48.54 28.54
CA LEU A 86 58.24 -49.46 27.55
C LEU A 86 59.25 -50.01 26.51
N ASN A 87 60.50 -49.56 26.52
CA ASN A 87 61.62 -50.03 25.66
C ASN A 87 61.23 -50.43 24.21
N LEU A 88 60.63 -49.49 23.48
CA LEU A 88 60.06 -49.72 22.14
C LEU A 88 61.04 -49.44 20.99
N GLN A 89 62.14 -48.72 21.24
CA GLN A 89 63.05 -48.21 20.19
C GLN A 89 63.74 -49.32 19.38
N SER A 90 64.01 -50.48 19.97
CA SER A 90 64.67 -51.61 19.31
C SER A 90 63.80 -52.36 18.29
N ASN A 91 62.47 -52.25 18.39
CA ASN A 91 61.53 -52.97 17.52
C ASN A 91 60.94 -52.12 16.39
N VAL A 92 61.10 -50.79 16.44
CA VAL A 92 60.56 -49.88 15.40
C VAL A 92 61.39 -49.96 14.11
N SER A 93 62.73 -50.02 14.20
CA SER A 93 63.61 -50.21 13.04
C SER A 93 63.36 -51.55 12.37
N VAL A 94 63.24 -52.64 13.15
CA VAL A 94 62.98 -53.99 12.63
C VAL A 94 61.64 -54.07 11.88
N LEU A 95 60.59 -53.41 12.40
CA LEU A 95 59.30 -53.35 11.72
C LEU A 95 59.33 -52.46 10.47
N GLN A 96 60.12 -51.38 10.49
CA GLN A 96 60.35 -50.52 9.32
C GLN A 96 61.08 -51.31 8.22
N ASP A 97 62.17 -51.99 8.58
CA ASP A 97 62.97 -52.80 7.67
C ASP A 97 62.12 -53.94 7.09
N ALA A 98 61.35 -54.63 7.93
CA ALA A 98 60.41 -55.66 7.49
C ALA A 98 59.32 -55.10 6.57
N LEU A 99 58.83 -53.87 6.81
CA LEU A 99 57.84 -53.24 5.93
C LEU A 99 58.44 -52.88 4.57
N VAL A 100 59.61 -52.24 4.55
CA VAL A 100 60.34 -51.86 3.34
C VAL A 100 60.69 -53.11 2.52
N GLU A 101 61.16 -54.17 3.18
CA GLU A 101 61.46 -55.46 2.55
C GLU A 101 60.21 -56.14 1.98
N ASN A 102 59.06 -56.05 2.67
CA ASN A 102 57.83 -56.72 2.23
C ASN A 102 57.03 -55.96 1.18
N ILE A 103 57.21 -54.65 1.03
CA ILE A 103 56.55 -53.84 -0.02
C ILE A 103 57.24 -54.03 -1.38
N GLY A 104 58.53 -54.40 -1.41
CA GLY A 104 59.18 -55.02 -2.55
C GLY A 104 59.21 -54.21 -3.85
N GLY A 105 59.78 -53.00 -3.85
CA GLY A 105 60.08 -52.26 -5.09
C GLY A 105 60.75 -50.90 -4.89
N ASP A 106 61.43 -50.41 -5.94
CA ASP A 106 62.10 -49.09 -6.07
C ASP A 106 61.15 -47.86 -5.96
N GLY A 107 59.98 -48.02 -5.34
CA GLY A 107 59.05 -46.92 -5.10
C GLY A 107 59.53 -46.04 -3.95
N ASP A 108 59.57 -44.72 -4.16
CA ASP A 108 59.86 -43.77 -3.09
C ASP A 108 58.64 -43.63 -2.17
N PHE A 109 58.63 -44.41 -1.07
CA PHE A 109 57.63 -44.32 -0.01
C PHE A 109 58.06 -43.40 1.13
N SER A 110 59.13 -42.61 0.95
CA SER A 110 59.68 -41.74 1.99
C SER A 110 58.64 -40.79 2.54
N ASP A 111 57.75 -40.26 1.70
CA ASP A 111 56.65 -39.38 2.13
C ASP A 111 55.63 -40.07 3.06
N LEU A 112 55.27 -41.33 2.80
CA LEU A 112 54.36 -42.11 3.65
C LEU A 112 55.02 -42.43 5.00
N MET A 113 56.32 -42.72 4.98
CA MET A 113 57.10 -43.00 6.20
C MET A 113 57.35 -41.73 7.01
N ASN A 114 57.60 -40.60 6.35
CA ASN A 114 57.75 -39.29 6.98
C ASN A 114 56.44 -38.85 7.67
N ARG A 115 55.30 -39.05 7.02
CA ARG A 115 53.96 -38.75 7.57
C ARG A 115 53.57 -39.61 8.78
N ALA A 116 54.09 -40.83 8.90
CA ALA A 116 53.76 -41.71 10.02
C ALA A 116 54.29 -41.22 11.38
N SER A 117 55.21 -40.24 11.37
CA SER A 117 55.67 -39.53 12.56
C SER A 117 54.86 -38.27 12.89
N GLN A 118 53.98 -37.83 11.99
CA GLN A 118 53.14 -36.64 12.13
C GLN A 118 51.78 -37.06 12.70
N TYR A 119 51.53 -36.70 13.96
CA TYR A 119 50.26 -36.96 14.64
C TYR A 119 49.45 -35.68 14.71
N ALA A 120 48.20 -35.74 14.27
CA ALA A 120 47.23 -34.67 14.44
C ALA A 120 46.52 -34.82 15.79
N ASP A 121 46.10 -33.70 16.37
CA ASP A 121 45.21 -33.70 17.53
C ASP A 121 43.87 -34.38 17.18
N ALA A 122 43.22 -35.01 18.15
CA ALA A 122 41.95 -35.70 17.93
C ALA A 122 40.84 -34.77 17.42
N ALA A 123 40.85 -33.50 17.84
CA ALA A 123 39.90 -32.48 17.41
C ALA A 123 40.26 -31.82 16.07
N SER A 124 41.45 -32.06 15.54
CA SER A 124 41.89 -31.45 14.27
C SER A 124 41.20 -32.08 13.06
N ILE A 125 40.91 -31.26 12.04
CA ILE A 125 40.46 -31.71 10.72
C ILE A 125 41.41 -32.73 10.08
N GLN A 126 42.70 -32.66 10.40
CA GLN A 126 43.74 -33.56 9.89
C GLN A 126 43.71 -34.96 10.54
N SER A 127 42.95 -35.14 11.62
CA SER A 127 42.76 -36.44 12.26
C SER A 127 42.10 -37.44 11.32
N LEU A 128 42.55 -38.69 11.35
CA LEU A 128 41.91 -39.81 10.62
C LEU A 128 40.49 -40.10 11.12
N PHE A 129 40.14 -39.61 12.31
CA PHE A 129 38.84 -39.75 12.94
C PHE A 129 38.02 -38.45 12.90
N SER A 130 38.49 -37.42 12.18
CA SER A 130 37.78 -36.16 12.07
C SER A 130 36.46 -36.31 11.31
N PRO A 131 35.45 -35.47 11.61
CA PRO A 131 34.24 -35.37 10.80
C PRO A 131 34.52 -35.09 9.31
N GLY A 132 35.56 -34.31 8.98
CA GLY A 132 35.94 -34.06 7.58
C GLY A 132 36.47 -35.31 6.87
N ARG A 133 37.24 -36.16 7.56
CA ARG A 133 37.66 -37.44 7.02
C ARG A 133 36.47 -38.38 6.80
N TYR A 134 35.51 -38.37 7.72
CA TYR A 134 34.25 -39.11 7.58
C TYR A 134 33.43 -38.61 6.38
N ALA A 135 33.25 -37.29 6.23
CA ALA A 135 32.57 -36.68 5.09
C ALA A 135 33.24 -37.03 3.75
N SER A 136 34.58 -37.02 3.70
CA SER A 136 35.35 -37.44 2.51
C SER A 136 35.06 -38.91 2.12
N ALA A 137 34.98 -39.79 3.12
CA ALA A 137 34.67 -41.20 2.90
C ALA A 137 33.23 -41.39 2.42
N LEU A 138 32.27 -40.68 3.01
CA LEU A 138 30.87 -40.68 2.59
C LEU A 138 30.69 -40.17 1.18
N TYR A 139 31.34 -39.05 0.83
CA TYR A 139 31.29 -38.46 -0.51
C TYR A 139 31.78 -39.43 -1.57
N ARG A 140 32.89 -40.14 -1.31
CA ARG A 140 33.39 -41.18 -2.22
C ARG A 140 32.37 -42.29 -2.47
N VAL A 141 31.68 -42.75 -1.42
CA VAL A 141 30.62 -43.77 -1.56
C VAL A 141 29.41 -43.21 -2.30
N ALA A 142 29.00 -41.97 -1.99
CA ALA A 142 27.85 -41.31 -2.60
C ALA A 142 28.04 -41.10 -4.11
N LYS A 143 29.27 -40.84 -4.57
CA LYS A 143 29.62 -40.69 -5.98
C LYS A 143 29.38 -41.97 -6.80
N ASP A 144 29.55 -43.13 -6.17
CA ASP A 144 29.39 -44.43 -6.84
C ASP A 144 27.92 -44.91 -6.88
N LEU A 145 26.97 -44.21 -6.23
CA LEU A 145 25.55 -44.64 -6.12
C LEU A 145 24.74 -44.42 -7.41
N HIS A 146 25.04 -43.37 -8.16
CA HIS A 146 24.35 -43.02 -9.40
C HIS A 146 25.38 -42.79 -10.50
N LYS A 147 24.99 -42.92 -11.77
CA LYS A 147 25.84 -42.57 -12.90
C LYS A 147 25.96 -41.06 -13.06
N SER A 148 27.04 -40.57 -13.63
CA SER A 148 27.35 -39.15 -13.80
C SER A 148 26.35 -38.37 -14.65
N ASP A 149 25.60 -39.04 -15.52
CA ASP A 149 24.53 -38.48 -16.36
C ASP A 149 23.17 -38.39 -15.65
N SER A 150 23.02 -39.00 -14.46
CA SER A 150 21.77 -38.98 -13.70
C SER A 150 21.60 -37.64 -12.97
N SER A 151 20.38 -37.09 -12.97
CA SER A 151 20.03 -35.92 -12.13
C SER A 151 20.17 -36.19 -10.63
N LEU A 152 20.15 -37.46 -10.20
CA LEU A 152 20.33 -37.86 -8.80
C LEU A 152 21.80 -38.02 -8.38
N HIS A 153 22.75 -37.89 -9.32
CA HIS A 153 24.17 -37.93 -9.00
C HIS A 153 24.54 -36.80 -8.04
N ILE A 154 25.38 -37.09 -7.04
CA ILE A 154 25.71 -36.13 -5.97
C ILE A 154 26.29 -34.83 -6.51
N ASP A 155 27.21 -34.90 -7.48
CA ASP A 155 27.82 -33.72 -8.12
C ASP A 155 26.81 -32.90 -8.96
N ASN A 156 25.69 -33.50 -9.39
CA ASN A 156 24.67 -32.82 -10.19
C ASN A 156 23.62 -32.13 -9.29
N ARG A 157 23.15 -32.81 -8.24
CA ARG A 157 22.17 -32.25 -7.30
C ARG A 157 22.78 -31.32 -6.24
N ARG A 158 24.09 -31.43 -5.99
CA ARG A 158 24.87 -30.67 -5.00
C ARG A 158 26.28 -30.39 -5.53
N ALA A 159 26.34 -29.54 -6.55
CA ALA A 159 27.60 -29.14 -7.20
C ALA A 159 28.58 -28.43 -6.25
N ASP A 160 28.08 -27.87 -5.16
CA ASP A 160 28.86 -27.20 -4.11
C ASP A 160 29.74 -28.16 -3.30
N LEU A 161 29.31 -29.41 -3.10
CA LEU A 161 30.03 -30.37 -2.25
C LEU A 161 31.37 -30.83 -2.83
N LYS A 162 31.50 -30.85 -4.15
CA LYS A 162 32.73 -31.29 -4.83
C LYS A 162 33.89 -30.32 -4.61
N ASP A 163 33.57 -29.03 -4.46
CA ASP A 163 34.52 -27.92 -4.32
C ASP A 163 34.67 -27.47 -2.86
N LEU A 164 34.01 -28.17 -1.92
CA LEU A 164 34.07 -27.86 -0.49
C LEU A 164 35.48 -28.07 0.09
N ILE A 165 36.08 -26.98 0.57
CA ILE A 165 37.41 -27.01 1.19
C ILE A 165 37.30 -27.48 2.64
N LEU A 166 37.89 -28.64 2.95
CA LEU A 166 38.00 -29.15 4.32
C LEU A 166 39.13 -28.42 5.08
N SER A 167 38.76 -27.58 6.03
CA SER A 167 39.66 -26.79 6.87
C SER A 167 39.15 -26.75 8.31
N GLU A 168 40.01 -26.33 9.25
CA GLU A 168 39.59 -26.15 10.65
C GLU A 168 38.44 -25.15 10.76
N THR A 169 38.44 -24.11 9.93
CA THR A 169 37.37 -23.11 9.90
C THR A 169 36.06 -23.71 9.41
N THR A 170 36.06 -24.53 8.34
CA THR A 170 34.82 -25.14 7.83
C THR A 170 34.27 -26.22 8.74
N MET A 171 35.13 -26.87 9.55
CA MET A 171 34.71 -27.84 10.56
C MET A 171 34.11 -27.18 11.81
N ASN A 172 34.66 -26.05 12.26
CA ASN A 172 34.34 -25.48 13.57
C ASN A 172 33.51 -24.18 13.53
N LYS A 173 33.41 -23.50 12.38
CA LYS A 173 32.59 -22.28 12.26
C LYS A 173 31.11 -22.66 12.34
N GLU A 174 30.44 -22.19 13.39
CA GLU A 174 29.00 -22.28 13.50
C GLU A 174 28.33 -21.35 12.47
N VAL A 175 27.40 -21.92 11.72
CA VAL A 175 26.56 -21.24 10.72
C VAL A 175 25.15 -21.79 10.84
N THR A 176 24.15 -21.00 10.46
CA THR A 176 22.77 -21.49 10.51
C THR A 176 22.51 -22.47 9.37
N SER A 177 21.66 -23.47 9.60
CA SER A 177 21.25 -24.39 8.53
C SER A 177 20.49 -23.67 7.41
N LEU A 178 19.84 -22.54 7.72
CA LEU A 178 19.13 -21.73 6.76
C LEU A 178 20.08 -20.98 5.82
N ASP A 179 21.20 -20.44 6.33
CA ASP A 179 22.22 -19.79 5.48
C ASP A 179 22.81 -20.76 4.46
N ILE A 180 23.06 -22.01 4.88
CA ILE A 180 23.53 -23.07 3.98
C ILE A 180 22.46 -23.36 2.92
N LEU A 181 21.18 -23.45 3.31
CA LEU A 181 20.09 -23.68 2.38
C LEU A 181 19.97 -22.54 1.36
N LEU A 182 20.05 -21.28 1.83
CA LEU A 182 19.97 -20.10 0.99
C LEU A 182 21.14 -20.03 0.00
N ASP A 183 22.38 -20.27 0.45
CA ASP A 183 23.56 -20.32 -0.42
C ASP A 183 23.43 -21.39 -1.51
N VAL A 184 22.91 -22.57 -1.15
CA VAL A 184 22.65 -23.65 -2.12
C VAL A 184 21.56 -23.26 -3.12
N LEU A 185 20.47 -22.64 -2.66
CA LEU A 185 19.37 -22.20 -3.52
C LEU A 185 19.79 -21.07 -4.45
N GLN A 186 20.55 -20.08 -3.97
CA GLN A 186 21.02 -18.94 -4.77
C GLN A 186 22.03 -19.36 -5.84
N LYS A 187 22.90 -20.34 -5.56
CA LYS A 187 23.84 -20.88 -6.56
C LYS A 187 23.16 -21.70 -7.65
N GLY A 188 22.00 -22.28 -7.37
CA GLY A 188 21.23 -23.12 -8.31
C GLY A 188 20.02 -22.45 -8.95
N GLY A 189 19.63 -21.26 -8.47
CA GLY A 189 18.39 -20.56 -8.83
C GLY A 189 18.63 -19.22 -9.53
N LYS A 190 17.54 -18.47 -9.73
CA LYS A 190 17.59 -17.05 -10.15
C LYS A 190 18.12 -16.19 -9.01
N ASP A 191 18.74 -15.07 -9.35
CA ASP A 191 19.12 -14.06 -8.36
C ASP A 191 17.88 -13.57 -7.60
N ILE A 192 18.03 -13.24 -6.32
CA ILE A 192 16.94 -12.81 -5.45
C ILE A 192 16.26 -11.54 -6.00
N THR A 193 17.02 -10.69 -6.68
CA THR A 193 16.55 -9.46 -7.34
C THR A 193 15.55 -9.75 -8.46
N GLU A 194 15.67 -10.89 -9.15
CA GLU A 194 14.78 -11.30 -10.23
C GLU A 194 13.42 -11.85 -9.72
N LEU A 195 13.30 -12.14 -8.42
CA LEU A 195 12.05 -12.65 -7.82
C LEU A 195 10.98 -11.56 -7.70
N SER A 196 11.37 -10.29 -7.75
CA SER A 196 10.46 -9.14 -7.71
C SER A 196 9.53 -9.08 -8.92
N GLY A 197 9.98 -9.59 -10.08
CA GLY A 197 9.21 -9.67 -11.32
C GLY A 197 8.68 -11.07 -11.65
N ALA A 198 8.81 -12.04 -10.74
CA ALA A 198 8.33 -13.40 -10.94
C ALA A 198 6.94 -13.59 -10.33
N PHE A 199 6.03 -14.24 -11.06
CA PHE A 199 4.66 -14.48 -10.60
C PHE A 199 4.40 -15.93 -10.16
N PHE A 200 5.28 -16.86 -10.53
CA PHE A 200 5.19 -18.27 -10.16
C PHE A 200 6.42 -18.71 -9.34
N PRO A 201 6.26 -19.45 -8.22
CA PRO A 201 4.99 -19.94 -7.65
C PRO A 201 4.09 -18.83 -7.11
N MET A 202 2.81 -19.14 -6.83
CA MET A 202 1.75 -18.18 -6.42
C MET A 202 2.08 -17.31 -5.19
N THR A 203 3.15 -17.65 -4.46
CA THR A 203 3.68 -16.87 -3.33
C THR A 203 4.64 -15.74 -3.73
N LEU A 204 5.07 -15.69 -5.00
CA LEU A 204 5.84 -14.59 -5.59
C LEU A 204 4.88 -13.60 -6.27
N PRO A 205 5.21 -12.32 -6.47
CA PRO A 205 6.54 -11.70 -6.36
C PRO A 205 7.05 -11.48 -4.93
N TYR A 206 8.38 -11.52 -4.76
CA TYR A 206 9.08 -11.17 -3.52
C TYR A 206 10.02 -10.00 -3.78
N ASP A 207 9.89 -8.93 -2.99
CA ASP A 207 10.77 -7.76 -3.05
C ASP A 207 11.64 -7.71 -1.78
N ASP A 208 12.94 -7.91 -1.97
CA ASP A 208 13.90 -7.95 -0.86
C ASP A 208 14.10 -6.57 -0.21
N HIS A 209 14.03 -5.49 -0.99
CA HIS A 209 14.23 -4.14 -0.47
C HIS A 209 13.05 -3.72 0.42
N LEU A 210 11.82 -4.00 0.01
CA LEU A 210 10.65 -3.77 0.87
C LEU A 210 10.71 -4.62 2.14
N SER A 211 11.05 -5.91 2.01
CA SER A 211 11.18 -6.80 3.17
C SER A 211 12.23 -6.30 4.17
N GLN A 212 13.35 -5.73 3.68
CA GLN A 212 14.36 -5.08 4.52
C GLN A 212 13.85 -3.81 5.20
N ILE A 213 13.10 -2.96 4.48
CA ILE A 213 12.48 -1.74 5.04
C ILE A 213 11.52 -2.12 6.17
N ASP A 214 10.63 -3.07 5.93
CA ASP A 214 9.61 -3.49 6.88
C ASP A 214 10.25 -4.13 8.11
N SER A 215 11.27 -4.96 7.91
CA SER A 215 12.05 -5.55 8.99
C SER A 215 12.77 -4.48 9.82
N ALA A 216 13.36 -3.48 9.17
CA ALA A 216 14.07 -2.38 9.83
C ALA A 216 13.16 -1.52 10.71
N LEU A 217 11.97 -1.18 10.20
CA LEU A 217 10.98 -0.40 10.94
C LEU A 217 10.34 -1.25 12.05
N SER A 218 10.06 -2.53 11.78
CA SER A 218 9.50 -3.47 12.76
C SER A 218 10.44 -3.70 13.94
N ALA A 219 11.77 -3.74 13.71
CA ALA A 219 12.78 -3.81 14.77
C ALA A 219 12.71 -2.61 15.74
N GLN A 220 12.18 -1.47 15.27
CA GLN A 220 11.94 -0.26 16.06
C GLN A 220 10.47 -0.13 16.54
N ALA A 221 9.65 -1.17 16.37
CA ALA A 221 8.20 -1.17 16.65
C ALA A 221 7.43 -0.06 15.89
N ARG A 222 7.83 0.18 14.64
CA ARG A 222 7.21 1.15 13.74
C ARG A 222 6.74 0.47 12.46
N THR A 223 5.78 1.09 11.79
CA THR A 223 5.34 0.72 10.44
C THR A 223 5.65 1.86 9.47
N LEU A 224 5.82 1.53 8.19
CA LEU A 224 6.07 2.52 7.16
C LEU A 224 4.91 3.53 7.06
N ASN A 225 3.67 3.05 7.11
CA ASN A 225 2.47 3.89 7.21
C ASN A 225 2.47 4.82 8.43
N GLY A 226 2.92 4.35 9.60
CA GLY A 226 3.03 5.18 10.80
C GLY A 226 4.06 6.30 10.67
N VAL A 227 5.19 6.03 10.00
CA VAL A 227 6.21 7.05 9.70
C VAL A 227 5.63 8.10 8.74
N TRP A 228 4.96 7.67 7.66
CA TRP A 228 4.29 8.56 6.72
C TRP A 228 3.24 9.45 7.37
N ASN A 229 2.39 8.88 8.24
CA ASN A 229 1.38 9.63 8.97
C ASN A 229 1.98 10.74 9.84
N THR A 230 3.17 10.50 10.39
CA THR A 230 3.91 11.47 11.21
C THR A 230 4.56 12.56 10.35
N LEU A 231 5.21 12.18 9.25
CA LEU A 231 5.89 13.14 8.35
C LEU A 231 4.93 14.10 7.66
N THR A 232 3.71 13.63 7.35
CA THR A 232 2.67 14.43 6.69
C THR A 232 1.73 15.15 7.64
N ASP A 233 1.88 14.95 8.95
CA ASP A 233 1.04 15.54 9.99
C ASP A 233 -0.46 15.28 9.75
N THR A 234 -0.81 14.00 9.62
CA THR A 234 -2.20 13.55 9.39
C THR A 234 -3.17 14.03 10.48
N THR A 235 -2.70 14.23 11.71
CA THR A 235 -3.51 14.81 12.80
C THR A 235 -3.91 16.25 12.52
N ALA A 236 -2.98 17.10 12.05
CA ALA A 236 -3.31 18.49 11.69
C ALA A 236 -4.32 18.56 10.54
N GLN A 237 -4.19 17.64 9.58
CA GLN A 237 -5.16 17.49 8.51
C GLN A 237 -6.53 17.10 9.12
N ALA A 238 -6.58 16.06 9.95
CA ALA A 238 -7.83 15.54 10.50
C ALA A 238 -8.63 16.56 11.32
N VAL A 239 -7.99 17.49 12.02
CA VAL A 239 -8.69 18.54 12.80
C VAL A 239 -9.12 19.75 11.96
N SER A 240 -8.55 19.94 10.76
CA SER A 240 -8.85 21.11 9.94
C SER A 240 -10.21 20.95 9.24
N GLU A 241 -11.03 21.99 9.26
CA GLU A 241 -12.34 22.03 8.57
C GLU A 241 -12.18 21.96 7.03
N GLN A 242 -10.99 22.29 6.50
CA GLN A 242 -10.71 22.28 5.06
C GLN A 242 -10.32 20.90 4.51
N THR A 243 -10.23 19.85 5.34
CA THR A 243 -9.84 18.51 4.86
C THR A 243 -10.81 17.86 3.91
N SER A 244 -12.01 18.41 3.74
CA SER A 244 -12.91 18.04 2.65
C SER A 244 -12.30 18.28 1.25
N ASN A 245 -11.17 19.00 1.12
CA ASN A 245 -10.66 19.46 -0.18
C ASN A 245 -9.22 19.09 -0.59
N THR A 246 -8.30 18.62 0.26
CA THR A 246 -6.87 18.59 -0.15
C THR A 246 -6.17 17.22 -0.17
N ASN A 247 -6.44 16.28 0.76
CA ASN A 247 -5.77 14.97 0.75
C ASN A 247 -6.69 13.79 0.50
N THR A 248 -7.93 13.82 0.98
CA THR A 248 -8.97 12.83 0.63
C THR A 248 -9.47 13.01 -0.79
N ARG A 249 -9.44 14.24 -1.35
CA ARG A 249 -9.61 14.44 -2.80
C ARG A 249 -8.51 13.80 -3.63
N LYS A 250 -7.29 13.55 -3.13
CA LYS A 250 -6.26 12.88 -3.96
C LYS A 250 -6.27 11.36 -3.84
N LEU A 251 -6.75 10.82 -2.72
CA LEU A 251 -6.96 9.38 -2.55
C LEU A 251 -8.30 8.91 -3.14
N PHE A 252 -9.34 9.76 -3.12
CA PHE A 252 -10.69 9.43 -3.57
C PHE A 252 -11.34 10.54 -4.43
N ALA A 253 -10.60 11.16 -5.36
CA ALA A 253 -11.13 12.15 -6.32
C ALA A 253 -12.18 11.54 -7.26
N ALA A 254 -13.40 11.43 -6.76
CA ALA A 254 -14.63 11.32 -7.54
C ALA A 254 -15.82 11.76 -6.66
N GLN A 255 -15.70 12.88 -5.95
CA GLN A 255 -16.83 13.46 -5.20
C GLN A 255 -16.84 14.99 -5.29
N ASP A 256 -17.20 15.49 -6.47
CA ASP A 256 -18.17 16.58 -6.58
C ASP A 256 -19.17 16.16 -7.66
N GLY A 257 -20.46 16.18 -7.32
CA GLY A 257 -21.52 15.93 -8.28
C GLY A 257 -21.38 16.90 -9.46
N ASN A 258 -21.24 16.35 -10.66
CA ASN A 258 -21.12 17.01 -11.98
C ASN A 258 -19.74 17.48 -12.48
N GLN A 259 -18.62 17.24 -11.80
CA GLN A 259 -17.30 17.53 -12.42
C GLN A 259 -16.40 16.28 -12.47
N ASP A 260 -16.22 15.79 -13.70
CA ASP A 260 -15.25 14.77 -14.05
C ASP A 260 -13.81 15.28 -13.81
N THR A 261 -12.94 14.42 -13.27
CA THR A 261 -11.54 14.74 -13.02
C THR A 261 -10.68 14.18 -14.15
N PHE A 262 -9.79 15.02 -14.69
CA PHE A 262 -9.03 14.70 -15.88
C PHE A 262 -7.52 14.66 -15.62
N PHE A 263 -6.85 13.60 -16.10
CA PHE A 263 -5.39 13.46 -16.04
C PHE A 263 -4.80 13.56 -17.44
N SER A 264 -3.80 14.42 -17.59
CA SER A 264 -3.28 14.85 -18.87
C SER A 264 -1.90 14.24 -19.10
N GLY A 265 -1.70 13.54 -20.22
CA GLY A 265 -0.41 12.92 -20.57
C GLY A 265 0.61 13.93 -21.11
N ASN A 266 1.75 13.42 -21.58
CA ASN A 266 2.74 14.27 -22.27
C ASN A 266 2.34 14.52 -23.72
N THR A 267 2.87 15.59 -24.32
CA THR A 267 2.66 15.87 -25.74
C THR A 267 3.39 14.84 -26.59
N PHE A 268 2.71 14.33 -27.62
CA PHE A 268 3.27 13.41 -28.60
C PHE A 268 2.78 13.74 -30.00
N TYR A 269 3.29 13.00 -30.99
CA TYR A 269 2.90 13.11 -32.39
C TYR A 269 2.56 11.73 -32.97
N PHE A 270 1.68 11.69 -33.97
CA PHE A 270 1.33 10.44 -34.66
C PHE A 270 1.96 10.36 -36.04
N LYS A 271 2.54 9.21 -36.34
CA LYS A 271 2.95 8.82 -37.70
C LYS A 271 2.02 7.74 -38.24
N ALA A 272 1.41 7.99 -39.41
CA ALA A 272 0.55 7.04 -40.08
C ALA A 272 1.37 5.96 -40.81
N VAL A 273 1.21 4.70 -40.41
CA VAL A 273 1.90 3.55 -40.99
C VAL A 273 0.97 2.83 -41.97
N GLY A 274 1.50 2.36 -43.10
CA GLY A 274 0.72 1.68 -44.14
C GLY A 274 -0.03 2.62 -45.10
N PHE A 275 0.05 3.94 -44.89
CA PHE A 275 -0.41 4.96 -45.83
C PHE A 275 0.76 5.46 -46.70
N SER A 276 0.51 5.82 -47.98
CA SER A 276 1.57 6.22 -48.93
C SER A 276 2.46 7.34 -48.37
N GLY A 277 3.77 7.08 -48.28
CA GLY A 277 4.77 8.03 -47.76
C GLY A 277 4.86 8.12 -46.23
N GLN A 278 4.09 7.31 -45.50
CA GLN A 278 4.03 7.27 -44.03
C GLN A 278 4.01 8.65 -43.36
N PRO A 279 3.03 9.50 -43.70
CA PRO A 279 3.05 10.88 -43.26
C PRO A 279 2.77 11.01 -41.76
N MET A 280 3.23 12.11 -41.17
CA MET A 280 2.75 12.55 -39.85
C MET A 280 1.28 12.98 -39.94
N VAL A 281 0.58 12.98 -38.81
CA VAL A 281 -0.75 13.59 -38.68
C VAL A 281 -0.60 15.10 -38.53
N TYR A 282 -1.40 15.88 -39.27
CA TYR A 282 -1.35 17.35 -39.28
C TYR A 282 -2.67 17.96 -38.79
N LEU A 283 -2.58 19.17 -38.24
CA LEU A 283 -3.69 20.10 -38.09
C LEU A 283 -3.70 21.03 -39.29
N SER A 284 -4.75 20.96 -40.13
CA SER A 284 -4.70 21.57 -41.47
C SER A 284 -5.21 22.99 -41.57
N GLN A 285 -6.29 23.31 -40.84
CA GLN A 285 -6.96 24.60 -40.90
C GLN A 285 -7.59 24.93 -39.55
N TYR A 286 -7.44 26.19 -39.13
CA TYR A 286 -8.20 26.78 -38.03
C TYR A 286 -9.65 27.06 -38.43
N THR A 287 -10.58 26.62 -37.61
CA THR A 287 -12.04 26.75 -37.79
C THR A 287 -12.63 27.53 -36.62
N SER A 288 -13.48 28.51 -36.92
CA SER A 288 -14.16 29.35 -35.92
C SER A 288 -15.57 29.71 -36.39
N GLY A 289 -16.60 29.39 -35.59
CA GLY A 289 -18.02 29.64 -35.89
C GLY A 289 -18.92 29.30 -34.69
N ASN A 290 -20.00 30.07 -34.45
CA ASN A 290 -20.99 29.86 -33.37
C ASN A 290 -20.42 29.46 -31.97
N GLY A 291 -19.26 30.00 -31.59
CA GLY A 291 -18.60 29.68 -30.31
C GLY A 291 -17.76 28.39 -30.31
N ILE A 292 -17.65 27.71 -31.45
CA ILE A 292 -16.77 26.56 -31.66
C ILE A 292 -15.47 27.02 -32.31
N VAL A 293 -14.34 26.66 -31.68
CA VAL A 293 -12.99 26.90 -32.18
C VAL A 293 -12.25 25.57 -32.26
N GLY A 294 -11.57 25.29 -33.37
CA GLY A 294 -10.84 24.03 -33.53
C GLY A 294 -9.99 23.94 -34.78
N ALA A 295 -9.39 22.77 -35.02
CA ALA A 295 -8.66 22.46 -36.23
C ALA A 295 -8.89 21.02 -36.71
N GLN A 296 -8.83 20.84 -38.03
CA GLN A 296 -9.11 19.57 -38.68
C GLN A 296 -7.88 18.65 -38.68
N LEU A 297 -8.08 17.36 -38.35
CA LEU A 297 -7.02 16.34 -38.42
C LEU A 297 -6.97 15.68 -39.80
N ILE A 298 -5.76 15.55 -40.33
CA ILE A 298 -5.49 14.99 -41.65
C ILE A 298 -4.22 14.13 -41.67
N ALA A 299 -4.14 13.18 -42.60
CA ALA A 299 -2.95 12.37 -42.84
C ALA A 299 -2.02 13.03 -43.89
N GLY A 300 -0.92 13.62 -43.43
CA GLY A 300 0.05 14.36 -44.25
C GLY A 300 -0.37 15.79 -44.62
N ASN A 301 0.59 16.62 -45.00
CA ASN A 301 0.33 17.99 -45.46
C ASN A 301 -0.14 17.97 -46.93
N PRO A 302 -1.40 18.28 -47.27
CA PRO A 302 -1.94 17.93 -48.57
C PRO A 302 -1.45 18.83 -49.70
N ASP A 303 -0.96 20.06 -49.43
CA ASP A 303 -0.63 21.03 -50.49
C ASP A 303 0.41 22.11 -50.07
N GLN A 304 1.24 21.87 -49.04
CA GLN A 304 2.04 22.93 -48.38
C GLN A 304 1.18 24.14 -47.94
N ALA A 305 0.02 23.84 -47.34
CA ALA A 305 -0.81 24.89 -46.76
C ALA A 305 -0.01 25.63 -45.67
N ALA A 306 0.17 26.94 -45.83
CA ALA A 306 0.99 27.76 -44.92
C ALA A 306 0.51 27.73 -43.45
N ALA A 307 -0.77 27.41 -43.23
CA ALA A 307 -1.38 27.33 -41.91
C ALA A 307 -1.25 25.94 -41.24
N ALA A 308 -0.87 24.90 -41.99
CA ALA A 308 -0.87 23.52 -41.49
C ALA A 308 0.39 23.20 -40.68
N ILE A 309 0.23 22.58 -39.51
CA ILE A 309 1.32 22.15 -38.63
C ILE A 309 1.25 20.66 -38.34
N VAL A 310 2.38 20.01 -38.08
CA VAL A 310 2.38 18.63 -37.55
C VAL A 310 1.65 18.67 -36.22
N ALA A 311 0.61 17.84 -36.05
CA ALA A 311 -0.31 17.95 -34.93
C ALA A 311 0.38 17.58 -33.61
N PRO A 312 0.66 18.53 -32.70
CA PRO A 312 0.97 18.16 -31.33
C PRO A 312 -0.32 17.62 -30.70
N LEU A 313 -0.25 16.42 -30.16
CA LEU A 313 -1.40 15.72 -29.58
C LEU A 313 -1.11 15.37 -28.14
N LYS A 314 -2.20 15.22 -27.39
CA LYS A 314 -2.18 14.88 -25.97
C LYS A 314 -3.40 14.03 -25.67
N LEU A 315 -3.20 12.99 -24.87
CA LEU A 315 -4.30 12.18 -24.35
C LEU A 315 -4.63 12.69 -22.95
N THR A 316 -5.93 12.77 -22.65
CA THR A 316 -6.46 13.17 -21.35
C THR A 316 -7.39 12.08 -20.85
N TRP A 317 -7.03 11.41 -19.76
CA TRP A 317 -7.86 10.41 -19.10
C TRP A 317 -8.98 11.07 -18.32
N SER A 318 -10.20 10.55 -18.46
CA SER A 318 -11.37 10.90 -17.65
C SER A 318 -11.57 9.87 -16.55
N MET A 319 -11.62 10.33 -15.30
CA MET A 319 -11.90 9.47 -14.14
C MET A 319 -13.32 8.90 -14.19
N ALA A 320 -14.32 9.76 -14.40
CA ALA A 320 -15.72 9.38 -14.30
C ALA A 320 -16.17 8.47 -15.46
N LYS A 321 -15.52 8.57 -16.64
CA LYS A 321 -15.87 7.79 -17.82
C LYS A 321 -14.92 6.63 -18.11
N GLN A 322 -13.78 6.56 -17.41
CA GLN A 322 -12.75 5.52 -17.63
C GLN A 322 -12.32 5.45 -19.10
N CYS A 323 -12.08 6.60 -19.73
CA CYS A 323 -11.72 6.69 -21.14
C CYS A 323 -10.71 7.80 -21.42
N TYR A 324 -10.00 7.71 -22.55
CA TYR A 324 -9.14 8.79 -23.01
C TYR A 324 -9.89 9.73 -23.94
N TYR A 325 -9.58 11.03 -23.84
CA TYR A 325 -9.91 12.03 -24.84
C TYR A 325 -8.64 12.46 -25.55
N LEU A 326 -8.63 12.39 -26.88
CA LEU A 326 -7.52 12.89 -27.70
C LEU A 326 -7.72 14.38 -27.96
N GLY A 327 -6.72 15.21 -27.74
CA GLY A 327 -6.79 16.65 -27.99
C GLY A 327 -5.47 17.27 -28.39
N ALA A 328 -5.49 18.57 -28.68
CA ALA A 328 -4.28 19.38 -28.87
C ALA A 328 -3.87 20.01 -27.53
N PRO A 329 -2.57 20.11 -27.20
CA PRO A 329 -2.11 20.81 -26.02
C PRO A 329 -2.60 22.27 -25.97
N ASP A 330 -2.90 22.76 -24.78
CA ASP A 330 -3.31 24.16 -24.57
C ASP A 330 -2.20 25.11 -25.03
N GLY A 331 -2.58 26.14 -25.79
CA GLY A 331 -1.64 27.11 -26.34
C GLY A 331 -0.99 26.68 -27.66
N THR A 332 -1.51 25.64 -28.33
CA THR A 332 -1.00 25.20 -29.64
C THR A 332 -1.22 26.28 -30.70
N THR A 333 -0.14 26.89 -31.19
CA THR A 333 -0.16 27.94 -32.23
C THR A 333 -0.09 27.32 -33.63
N MET A 334 -1.13 27.57 -34.44
CA MET A 334 -1.22 27.20 -35.85
C MET A 334 -0.27 28.04 -36.73
N GLY A 335 0.00 27.60 -37.96
CA GLY A 335 0.94 28.29 -38.86
C GLY A 335 0.50 29.70 -39.30
N ASP A 336 -0.79 30.02 -39.15
CA ASP A 336 -1.39 31.33 -39.42
C ASP A 336 -1.45 32.25 -38.18
N GLY A 337 -0.92 31.81 -37.04
CA GLY A 337 -0.86 32.57 -35.78
C GLY A 337 -2.08 32.40 -34.87
N ASN A 338 -3.09 31.61 -35.27
CA ASN A 338 -4.24 31.30 -34.41
C ASN A 338 -3.86 30.27 -33.33
N VAL A 339 -4.48 30.36 -32.14
CA VAL A 339 -4.15 29.50 -30.98
C VAL A 339 -5.32 28.60 -30.63
N LEU A 340 -5.03 27.31 -30.41
CA LEU A 340 -5.98 26.31 -29.93
C LEU A 340 -5.86 26.16 -28.40
N THR A 341 -6.99 26.09 -27.71
CA THR A 341 -7.06 25.91 -26.25
C THR A 341 -8.29 25.07 -25.91
N GLY A 342 -8.10 24.03 -25.09
CA GLY A 342 -9.16 23.10 -24.69
C GLY A 342 -9.80 22.33 -25.84
N CYS A 343 -9.04 22.03 -26.90
CA CYS A 343 -9.57 21.42 -28.11
C CYS A 343 -9.41 19.90 -28.09
N PHE A 344 -10.52 19.16 -28.14
CA PHE A 344 -10.55 17.69 -28.11
C PHE A 344 -11.29 17.10 -29.31
N LEU A 345 -11.04 15.82 -29.58
CA LEU A 345 -11.53 15.09 -30.74
C LEU A 345 -13.06 15.05 -30.77
N ARG A 346 -13.63 15.38 -31.93
CA ARG A 346 -15.03 15.23 -32.27
C ARG A 346 -15.20 14.93 -33.76
N GLY A 347 -16.43 14.58 -34.12
CA GLY A 347 -16.85 14.51 -35.51
C GLY A 347 -17.25 15.88 -36.07
N ASN A 348 -16.89 16.12 -37.32
CA ASN A 348 -17.11 17.38 -38.03
C ASN A 348 -17.75 17.13 -39.41
N SER A 349 -18.56 18.08 -39.87
CA SER A 349 -19.18 18.09 -41.19
C SER A 349 -18.39 18.97 -42.17
N PRO A 350 -18.24 18.55 -43.45
CA PRO A 350 -17.50 19.28 -44.47
C PRO A 350 -18.16 20.54 -44.99
N THR A 351 -19.42 20.75 -44.68
CA THR A 351 -20.19 21.90 -45.12
C THR A 351 -20.56 22.85 -43.99
N ASN A 352 -20.41 22.42 -42.73
CA ASN A 352 -20.73 23.24 -41.57
C ASN A 352 -19.91 22.78 -40.34
N PRO A 353 -18.90 23.55 -39.90
CA PRO A 353 -18.04 23.21 -38.75
C PRO A 353 -18.79 23.12 -37.41
N ASP A 354 -20.01 23.67 -37.34
CA ASP A 354 -20.84 23.65 -36.14
C ASP A 354 -21.67 22.37 -36.00
N LYS A 355 -21.73 21.53 -37.03
CA LYS A 355 -22.50 20.28 -37.03
C LYS A 355 -21.59 19.07 -36.87
N ASP A 356 -22.07 18.09 -36.09
CA ASP A 356 -21.41 16.79 -36.01
C ASP A 356 -21.44 16.09 -37.38
N GLY A 357 -20.38 15.36 -37.67
CA GLY A 357 -20.19 14.62 -38.90
C GLY A 357 -19.10 13.56 -38.74
N ILE A 358 -18.62 13.03 -39.86
CA ILE A 358 -17.72 11.86 -39.85
C ILE A 358 -16.23 12.22 -39.86
N PHE A 359 -15.86 13.49 -40.05
CA PHE A 359 -14.46 13.91 -40.17
C PHE A 359 -13.87 14.30 -38.80
N ALA A 360 -12.65 13.88 -38.50
CA ALA A 360 -12.01 14.07 -37.19
C ALA A 360 -11.49 15.51 -37.00
N GLN A 361 -12.01 16.23 -36.02
CA GLN A 361 -11.59 17.59 -35.69
C GLN A 361 -11.26 17.67 -34.20
N VAL A 362 -10.22 18.42 -33.82
CA VAL A 362 -10.02 18.82 -32.42
C VAL A 362 -10.65 20.19 -32.23
N ALA A 363 -11.64 20.32 -31.34
CA ALA A 363 -12.38 21.58 -31.16
C ALA A 363 -12.84 21.79 -29.72
N ASN A 364 -13.29 23.02 -29.43
CA ASN A 364 -13.83 23.47 -28.15
C ASN A 364 -15.09 24.32 -28.41
N LYS A 365 -16.13 24.21 -27.58
CA LYS A 365 -17.41 24.93 -27.70
C LYS A 365 -17.65 26.01 -26.62
N SER A 366 -16.79 26.12 -25.61
CA SER A 366 -17.10 26.93 -24.42
C SER A 366 -15.90 27.66 -23.79
N GLY A 367 -14.71 27.56 -24.38
CA GLY A 367 -13.48 28.06 -23.77
C GLY A 367 -13.02 27.24 -22.55
N SER A 368 -13.71 26.14 -22.23
CA SER A 368 -13.27 25.16 -21.23
C SER A 368 -11.95 24.52 -21.68
N THR A 369 -11.01 24.34 -20.76
CA THR A 369 -9.75 23.59 -21.00
C THR A 369 -9.94 22.07 -20.83
N GLN A 370 -11.12 21.63 -20.40
CA GLN A 370 -11.42 20.22 -20.10
C GLN A 370 -12.40 19.60 -21.11
N PRO A 371 -12.35 18.26 -21.33
CA PRO A 371 -13.29 17.56 -22.20
C PRO A 371 -14.75 17.68 -21.75
N LEU A 372 -15.67 17.78 -22.71
CA LEU A 372 -17.12 17.81 -22.50
C LEU A 372 -17.71 16.51 -23.07
N PRO A 373 -18.20 15.57 -22.25
CA PRO A 373 -18.70 14.27 -22.72
C PRO A 373 -19.87 14.37 -23.71
N SER A 374 -20.67 15.44 -23.64
CA SER A 374 -21.78 15.68 -24.58
C SER A 374 -21.34 16.25 -25.94
N PHE A 375 -20.03 16.48 -26.15
CA PHE A 375 -19.50 17.17 -27.33
C PHE A 375 -18.21 16.57 -27.89
N HIS A 376 -17.34 16.02 -27.04
CA HIS A 376 -16.11 15.33 -27.45
C HIS A 376 -16.28 13.82 -27.40
N LEU A 377 -15.54 13.12 -28.26
CA LEU A 377 -15.59 11.68 -28.39
C LEU A 377 -14.49 11.01 -27.57
N PRO A 378 -14.82 9.97 -26.78
CA PRO A 378 -13.82 9.14 -26.15
C PRO A 378 -13.08 8.29 -27.18
N VAL A 379 -11.86 7.91 -26.82
CA VAL A 379 -10.91 7.22 -27.68
C VAL A 379 -10.32 6.02 -26.95
N THR A 380 -10.24 4.90 -27.65
CA THR A 380 -9.60 3.66 -27.21
C THR A 380 -8.42 3.35 -28.14
N LEU A 381 -7.29 2.97 -27.56
CA LEU A 381 -6.12 2.48 -28.28
C LEU A 381 -6.20 0.95 -28.34
N GLU A 382 -6.14 0.37 -29.54
CA GLU A 382 -6.05 -1.08 -29.74
C GLU A 382 -4.71 -1.43 -30.40
N HIS A 383 -3.98 -2.43 -29.88
CA HIS A 383 -2.74 -2.89 -30.50
C HIS A 383 -2.99 -3.58 -31.84
N SER A 384 -2.04 -3.42 -32.76
CA SER A 384 -1.89 -4.24 -33.96
C SER A 384 -1.11 -5.54 -33.64
N GLU A 385 -0.94 -6.43 -34.63
CA GLU A 385 -0.06 -7.61 -34.53
C GLU A 385 1.40 -7.21 -34.21
N ASN A 386 1.80 -5.98 -34.55
CA ASN A 386 3.04 -5.37 -34.09
C ASN A 386 2.78 -4.51 -32.86
N LYS A 387 3.45 -4.82 -31.73
CA LYS A 387 3.23 -4.18 -30.42
C LYS A 387 3.45 -2.67 -30.42
N ASP A 388 4.26 -2.14 -31.35
CA ASP A 388 4.59 -0.71 -31.46
C ASP A 388 3.62 0.09 -32.36
N GLN A 389 2.50 -0.51 -32.78
CA GLN A 389 1.54 0.07 -33.72
C GLN A 389 0.11 -0.04 -33.18
N TYR A 390 -0.63 1.05 -33.31
CA TYR A 390 -1.93 1.21 -32.67
C TYR A 390 -3.02 1.61 -33.67
N TYR A 391 -4.21 1.10 -33.43
CA TYR A 391 -5.44 1.63 -33.98
C TYR A 391 -6.10 2.56 -32.96
N LEU A 392 -6.59 3.71 -33.44
CA LEU A 392 -7.49 4.57 -32.65
C LEU A 392 -8.93 4.19 -32.97
N LYS A 393 -9.70 3.92 -31.93
CA LYS A 393 -11.13 3.61 -32.00
C LYS A 393 -11.92 4.63 -31.22
N THR A 394 -13.07 5.02 -31.76
CA THR A 394 -14.09 5.84 -31.10
C THR A 394 -15.38 5.04 -31.01
N GLU A 395 -16.38 5.55 -30.29
CA GLU A 395 -17.71 4.94 -30.26
C GLU A 395 -18.37 4.83 -31.64
N GLN A 396 -17.94 5.65 -32.61
CA GLN A 396 -18.48 5.64 -33.97
C GLN A 396 -17.77 4.66 -34.91
N GLY A 397 -16.60 4.14 -34.53
CA GLY A 397 -15.77 3.26 -35.38
C GLY A 397 -14.28 3.52 -35.24
N TYR A 398 -13.49 2.93 -36.13
CA TYR A 398 -12.03 3.13 -36.20
C TYR A 398 -11.70 4.42 -36.96
N ILE A 399 -10.61 5.08 -36.56
CA ILE A 399 -10.08 6.20 -37.33
C ILE A 399 -9.46 5.68 -38.62
N THR A 400 -9.92 6.21 -39.75
CA THR A 400 -9.42 5.88 -41.09
C THR A 400 -9.16 7.16 -41.89
N VAL A 401 -8.71 7.04 -43.14
CA VAL A 401 -8.50 8.20 -44.03
C VAL A 401 -9.51 8.14 -45.16
N ASP A 402 -10.19 9.26 -45.43
CA ASP A 402 -11.10 9.43 -46.57
C ASP A 402 -10.92 10.80 -47.24
N SER A 403 -11.45 10.93 -48.46
CA SER A 403 -11.44 12.17 -49.22
C SER A 403 -12.60 13.08 -48.79
N SER A 404 -12.28 14.24 -48.23
CA SER A 404 -13.26 15.27 -47.87
C SER A 404 -13.86 16.01 -49.08
N GLY A 405 -13.24 15.88 -50.26
CA GLY A 405 -13.62 16.62 -51.46
C GLY A 405 -13.22 18.10 -51.48
N GLN A 406 -12.55 18.64 -50.45
CA GLN A 406 -11.96 19.99 -50.51
C GLN A 406 -10.43 19.93 -50.54
N SER A 407 -9.81 20.97 -51.13
CA SER A 407 -8.35 21.03 -51.36
C SER A 407 -7.53 21.01 -50.05
N ASN A 408 -7.95 21.78 -49.06
CA ASN A 408 -7.29 22.00 -47.75
C ASN A 408 -7.30 20.80 -46.76
N TRP A 409 -7.97 19.70 -47.07
CA TRP A 409 -8.09 18.51 -46.21
C TRP A 409 -8.36 17.26 -47.04
N LYS A 410 -7.65 17.11 -48.16
CA LYS A 410 -7.84 16.03 -49.13
C LYS A 410 -7.70 14.62 -48.53
N ASN A 411 -6.79 14.43 -47.57
CA ASN A 411 -6.61 13.18 -46.82
C ASN A 411 -7.16 13.34 -45.39
N ALA A 412 -8.45 13.59 -45.25
CA ALA A 412 -9.05 13.85 -43.95
C ALA A 412 -9.15 12.57 -43.13
N LEU A 413 -8.86 12.67 -41.83
CA LEU A 413 -9.17 11.57 -40.91
C LEU A 413 -10.68 11.50 -40.70
N VAL A 414 -11.24 10.30 -40.71
CA VAL A 414 -12.67 10.04 -40.41
C VAL A 414 -12.80 9.08 -39.23
N ILE A 415 -13.86 9.21 -38.45
CA ILE A 415 -14.02 8.54 -37.13
C ILE A 415 -14.92 7.30 -37.14
N ASN A 416 -15.55 6.97 -38.27
CA ASN A 416 -16.56 5.92 -38.38
C ASN A 416 -16.16 4.74 -39.28
N GLY A 417 -14.85 4.55 -39.51
CA GLY A 417 -14.37 3.49 -40.38
C GLY A 417 -14.39 2.10 -39.75
N THR A 418 -14.20 1.09 -40.58
CA THR A 418 -14.12 -0.31 -40.16
C THR A 418 -12.68 -0.73 -39.86
N LYS A 419 -12.47 -1.75 -39.01
CA LYS A 419 -11.14 -2.17 -38.54
C LYS A 419 -10.18 -2.55 -39.67
N ASP A 420 -10.69 -3.18 -40.74
CA ASP A 420 -9.94 -3.57 -41.94
C ASP A 420 -9.34 -2.39 -42.71
N LYS A 421 -9.92 -1.19 -42.55
CA LYS A 421 -9.41 0.07 -43.12
C LYS A 421 -8.80 1.00 -42.08
N GLY A 422 -8.66 0.51 -40.84
CA GLY A 422 -8.10 1.23 -39.70
C GLY A 422 -6.74 1.83 -40.03
N LEU A 423 -6.55 3.11 -39.69
CA LEU A 423 -5.25 3.75 -39.82
C LEU A 423 -4.33 3.24 -38.71
N LEU A 424 -3.22 2.60 -39.08
CA LEU A 424 -2.16 2.26 -38.13
C LEU A 424 -1.36 3.51 -37.76
N LEU A 425 -1.06 3.65 -36.47
CA LEU A 425 -0.35 4.80 -35.93
C LEU A 425 0.81 4.35 -35.05
N THR A 426 1.93 5.05 -35.16
CA THR A 426 3.08 4.95 -34.24
C THR A 426 3.23 6.26 -33.49
N PHE A 427 3.47 6.18 -32.17
CA PHE A 427 3.74 7.33 -31.33
C PHE A 427 5.15 7.87 -31.57
N CYS A 428 5.27 9.20 -31.61
CA CYS A 428 6.53 9.90 -31.82
C CYS A 428 6.74 11.00 -30.77
N SER A 429 7.99 11.18 -30.31
CA SER A 429 8.36 12.19 -29.31
C SER A 429 8.47 13.61 -29.90
N ASP A 430 8.61 13.73 -31.22
CA ASP A 430 8.81 15.00 -31.90
C ASP A 430 8.11 15.05 -33.27
N SER A 431 8.06 16.25 -33.85
CA SER A 431 7.46 16.50 -35.15
C SER A 431 8.27 15.94 -36.34
N SER A 432 9.47 15.42 -36.11
CA SER A 432 10.30 14.77 -37.13
C SER A 432 9.99 13.28 -37.31
N GLY A 433 9.21 12.71 -36.38
CA GLY A 433 8.74 11.32 -36.44
C GLY A 433 9.65 10.33 -35.74
N THR A 434 10.43 10.76 -34.74
CA THR A 434 11.22 9.88 -33.86
C THR A 434 10.27 9.01 -33.02
N PRO A 435 10.30 7.67 -33.11
CA PRO A 435 9.44 6.79 -32.31
C PRO A 435 9.66 6.95 -30.80
N THR A 436 8.61 6.84 -30.00
CA THR A 436 8.66 6.88 -28.53
C THR A 436 7.80 5.76 -27.93
N ASN A 437 8.10 5.33 -26.69
CA ASN A 437 7.28 4.36 -26.00
C ASN A 437 5.94 5.03 -25.63
N PRO A 438 4.78 4.48 -26.01
CA PRO A 438 3.48 5.06 -25.67
C PRO A 438 3.26 5.25 -24.17
N ASP A 439 3.86 4.40 -23.32
CA ASP A 439 3.80 4.51 -21.86
C ASP A 439 4.42 5.81 -21.34
N ASP A 440 5.34 6.43 -22.08
CA ASP A 440 5.98 7.70 -21.69
C ASP A 440 5.08 8.93 -21.95
N VAL A 441 4.02 8.77 -22.76
CA VAL A 441 3.20 9.88 -23.27
C VAL A 441 1.71 9.75 -22.97
N ILE A 442 1.19 8.54 -22.80
CA ILE A 442 -0.19 8.29 -22.36
C ILE A 442 -0.27 8.59 -20.85
N PRO A 443 -1.24 9.37 -20.37
CA PRO A 443 -1.42 9.51 -18.93
C PRO A 443 -1.76 8.14 -18.33
N PRO A 444 -1.14 7.72 -17.22
CA PRO A 444 -1.44 6.45 -16.59
C PRO A 444 -2.94 6.34 -16.33
N ALA A 445 -3.54 5.18 -16.66
CA ALA A 445 -4.91 4.92 -16.23
C ALA A 445 -4.94 4.88 -14.69
N ILE A 446 -6.10 5.09 -14.06
CA ILE A 446 -6.24 4.99 -12.58
C ILE A 446 -5.64 3.72 -12.01
N ASN A 447 -5.69 2.64 -12.79
CA ASN A 447 -5.18 1.32 -12.40
C ASN A 447 -3.65 1.26 -12.30
N ASP A 448 -2.94 2.23 -12.90
CA ASP A 448 -1.48 2.34 -12.89
C ASP A 448 -0.97 3.34 -11.84
N ILE A 449 -1.86 4.08 -11.18
CA ILE A 449 -1.49 4.99 -10.09
C ILE A 449 -1.35 4.17 -8.81
N PRO A 450 -0.14 4.01 -8.25
CA PRO A 450 0.04 3.20 -7.07
C PRO A 450 -0.68 3.79 -5.86
N SER A 451 -0.94 2.94 -4.87
CA SER A 451 -1.34 3.37 -3.53
C SER A 451 -0.38 2.75 -2.53
N PRO A 452 0.82 3.33 -2.34
CA PRO A 452 1.82 2.76 -1.45
C PRO A 452 1.30 2.49 -0.03
N PRO A 453 0.44 3.35 0.59
CA PRO A 453 -0.14 3.04 1.90
C PRO A 453 -1.05 1.80 1.94
N ALA A 454 -1.87 1.60 0.91
CA ALA A 454 -2.75 0.44 0.82
C ALA A 454 -1.95 -0.83 0.49
N ARG A 455 -1.00 -0.74 -0.45
CA ARG A 455 -0.05 -1.80 -0.79
C ARG A 455 0.66 -2.31 0.46
N GLU A 456 1.19 -1.39 1.26
CA GLU A 456 1.92 -1.69 2.48
C GLU A 456 1.04 -2.43 3.50
N THR A 457 -0.17 -1.93 3.73
CA THR A 457 -1.12 -2.55 4.67
C THR A 457 -1.53 -3.96 4.25
N LEU A 458 -1.59 -4.22 2.94
CA LEU A 458 -1.92 -5.51 2.35
C LEU A 458 -0.70 -6.43 2.15
N SER A 459 0.50 -5.99 2.54
CA SER A 459 1.77 -6.70 2.34
C SER A 459 2.01 -7.12 0.89
N LEU A 460 1.67 -6.24 -0.05
CA LEU A 460 1.87 -6.45 -1.49
C LEU A 460 3.18 -5.83 -1.96
N THR A 461 3.81 -6.43 -2.97
CA THR A 461 4.88 -5.75 -3.74
C THR A 461 4.24 -4.82 -4.79
N PRO A 462 5.00 -3.87 -5.38
CA PRO A 462 4.52 -3.02 -6.48
C PRO A 462 3.92 -3.83 -7.63
N VAL A 463 4.64 -4.87 -8.07
CA VAL A 463 4.22 -5.77 -9.15
C VAL A 463 2.97 -6.56 -8.75
N SER A 464 2.88 -7.02 -7.50
CA SER A 464 1.67 -7.69 -7.02
C SER A 464 0.47 -6.76 -6.96
N TYR A 465 0.67 -5.48 -6.59
CA TYR A 465 -0.39 -4.48 -6.56
C TYR A 465 -0.93 -4.19 -7.96
N GLN A 466 -0.04 -4.02 -8.94
CA GLN A 466 -0.40 -3.87 -10.36
C GLN A 466 -1.19 -5.09 -10.89
N LEU A 467 -0.79 -6.30 -10.50
CA LEU A 467 -1.56 -7.51 -10.82
C LEU A 467 -2.97 -7.44 -10.24
N MET A 468 -3.13 -6.97 -8.99
CA MET A 468 -4.46 -6.83 -8.37
C MET A 468 -5.33 -5.82 -9.10
N THR A 469 -4.79 -4.69 -9.54
CA THR A 469 -5.54 -3.62 -10.22
C THR A 469 -5.75 -3.86 -11.72
N ASN A 470 -5.05 -4.81 -12.36
CA ASN A 470 -5.24 -5.10 -13.79
C ASN A 470 -6.66 -5.65 -14.08
N PRO A 471 -7.54 -4.91 -14.77
CA PRO A 471 -8.93 -5.34 -14.97
C PRO A 471 -9.11 -6.40 -16.07
N ALA A 472 -8.10 -6.59 -16.94
CA ALA A 472 -8.20 -7.40 -18.15
C ALA A 472 -6.90 -8.21 -18.38
N PRO A 473 -6.68 -9.31 -17.65
CA PRO A 473 -5.52 -10.18 -17.87
C PRO A 473 -5.53 -10.77 -19.28
N THR A 474 -4.35 -11.07 -19.79
CA THR A 474 -4.11 -11.67 -21.12
C THR A 474 -3.76 -13.16 -21.03
N GLU A 475 -3.74 -13.86 -22.16
CA GLU A 475 -3.29 -15.26 -22.24
C GLU A 475 -1.83 -15.43 -21.76
N ASP A 476 -0.98 -14.43 -22.04
CA ASP A 476 0.42 -14.42 -21.64
C ASP A 476 0.54 -14.26 -20.11
N ASP A 477 -0.26 -13.37 -19.52
CA ASP A 477 -0.32 -13.19 -18.07
C ASP A 477 -0.67 -14.51 -17.38
N ILE A 478 -1.75 -15.18 -17.80
CA ILE A 478 -2.18 -16.45 -17.20
C ILE A 478 -1.15 -17.57 -17.42
N THR A 479 -0.54 -17.64 -18.61
CA THR A 479 0.52 -18.62 -18.90
C THR A 479 1.72 -18.43 -17.96
N ASN A 480 2.12 -17.18 -17.72
CA ASN A 480 3.24 -16.82 -16.87
C ASN A 480 2.91 -17.04 -15.37
N HIS A 481 1.77 -16.53 -14.91
CA HIS A 481 1.38 -16.55 -13.50
C HIS A 481 1.14 -17.96 -12.96
N TYR A 482 0.60 -18.86 -13.79
CA TYR A 482 0.40 -20.27 -13.44
C TYR A 482 1.65 -21.14 -13.74
N GLY A 483 2.75 -20.54 -14.20
CA GLY A 483 4.02 -21.24 -14.40
C GLY A 483 3.94 -22.32 -15.48
N PHE A 484 3.32 -21.99 -16.62
CA PHE A 484 3.26 -22.87 -17.79
C PHE A 484 4.30 -22.53 -18.86
N ASN A 485 5.07 -21.45 -18.67
CA ASN A 485 6.20 -21.08 -19.53
C ASN A 485 7.19 -22.25 -19.66
N GLY A 486 7.51 -22.62 -20.90
CA GLY A 486 8.53 -23.62 -21.19
C GLY A 486 9.93 -23.09 -20.85
N ALA A 487 10.91 -23.99 -20.63
CA ALA A 487 12.30 -23.63 -20.30
C ALA A 487 13.07 -22.85 -21.40
N SER A 488 12.41 -22.46 -22.49
CA SER A 488 12.99 -21.76 -23.64
C SER A 488 12.43 -20.35 -23.73
N LEU A 489 13.32 -19.35 -23.80
CA LEU A 489 13.02 -17.91 -24.01
C LEU A 489 12.30 -17.59 -25.34
N ARG A 490 11.96 -18.60 -26.16
CA ARG A 490 11.25 -18.46 -27.44
C ARG A 490 9.90 -19.20 -27.49
N ALA A 491 9.42 -19.74 -26.37
CA ALA A 491 8.11 -20.38 -26.33
C ALA A 491 7.02 -19.31 -26.48
N SER A 492 6.13 -19.46 -27.46
CA SER A 492 4.91 -18.66 -27.55
C SER A 492 4.01 -18.92 -26.33
N PRO A 493 3.23 -17.92 -25.87
CA PRO A 493 2.22 -18.13 -24.84
C PRO A 493 1.25 -19.23 -25.26
N LEU A 494 0.70 -19.95 -24.28
CA LEU A 494 -0.29 -20.98 -24.57
C LEU A 494 -1.57 -20.32 -25.09
N SER A 495 -2.18 -20.93 -26.10
CA SER A 495 -3.51 -20.51 -26.57
C SER A 495 -4.58 -20.76 -25.50
N THR A 496 -5.72 -20.04 -25.58
CA THR A 496 -6.87 -20.26 -24.69
C THR A 496 -7.28 -21.73 -24.59
N SER A 497 -7.36 -22.45 -25.72
CA SER A 497 -7.71 -23.88 -25.71
C SER A 497 -6.72 -24.76 -24.96
N GLU A 498 -5.42 -24.45 -25.03
CA GLU A 498 -4.39 -25.17 -24.28
C GLU A 498 -4.43 -24.84 -22.78
N LEU A 499 -4.67 -23.57 -22.44
CA LEU A 499 -4.87 -23.14 -21.05
C LEU A 499 -6.09 -23.83 -20.44
N THR A 500 -7.23 -23.82 -21.14
CA THR A 500 -8.46 -24.52 -20.74
C THR A 500 -8.18 -25.99 -20.44
N SER A 501 -7.51 -26.69 -21.36
CA SER A 501 -7.17 -28.12 -21.21
C SER A 501 -6.31 -28.40 -19.97
N LYS A 502 -5.31 -27.55 -19.70
CA LYS A 502 -4.42 -27.73 -18.55
C LYS A 502 -5.07 -27.36 -17.21
N LEU A 503 -5.76 -26.22 -17.15
CA LEU A 503 -6.35 -25.69 -15.92
C LEU A 503 -7.64 -26.41 -15.52
N ASN A 504 -8.30 -27.12 -16.44
CA ASN A 504 -9.44 -27.96 -16.08
C ASN A 504 -9.06 -29.16 -15.20
N SER A 505 -7.81 -29.63 -15.20
CA SER A 505 -7.36 -30.66 -14.25
C SER A 505 -7.25 -30.08 -12.84
N ILE A 506 -8.05 -30.57 -11.89
CA ILE A 506 -8.00 -30.11 -10.48
C ILE A 506 -6.62 -30.38 -9.87
N ASP A 507 -6.00 -31.53 -10.16
CA ASP A 507 -4.64 -31.84 -9.66
C ASP A 507 -3.64 -30.76 -10.11
N THR A 508 -3.70 -30.36 -11.38
CA THR A 508 -2.86 -29.30 -11.93
C THR A 508 -3.21 -27.95 -11.30
N PHE A 509 -4.49 -27.59 -11.24
CA PHE A 509 -4.93 -26.32 -10.69
C PHE A 509 -4.52 -26.15 -9.22
N CYS A 510 -4.75 -27.17 -8.40
CA CYS A 510 -4.34 -27.22 -7.00
C CYS A 510 -2.81 -27.20 -6.83
N GLU A 511 -2.05 -27.91 -7.67
CA GLU A 511 -0.58 -27.85 -7.65
C GLU A 511 -0.07 -26.43 -7.93
N LYS A 512 -0.63 -25.76 -8.95
CA LYS A 512 -0.18 -24.43 -9.37
C LYS A 512 -0.59 -23.32 -8.39
N THR A 513 -1.80 -23.41 -7.84
CA THR A 513 -2.33 -22.42 -6.88
C THR A 513 -1.94 -22.71 -5.43
N ARG A 514 -1.44 -23.93 -5.15
CA ARG A 514 -1.21 -24.50 -3.80
C ARG A 514 -2.48 -24.61 -2.93
N LEU A 515 -3.65 -24.59 -3.54
CA LEU A 515 -4.91 -24.82 -2.83
C LEU A 515 -5.12 -26.31 -2.57
N SER A 516 -5.64 -26.64 -1.39
CA SER A 516 -6.27 -27.94 -1.15
C SER A 516 -7.63 -28.03 -1.83
N PHE A 517 -8.14 -29.25 -2.02
CA PHE A 517 -9.48 -29.47 -2.59
C PHE A 517 -10.59 -28.77 -1.79
N ASN A 518 -10.50 -28.74 -0.46
CA ASN A 518 -11.49 -28.05 0.38
C ASN A 518 -11.44 -26.54 0.17
N GLN A 519 -10.24 -25.95 0.08
CA GLN A 519 -10.10 -24.53 -0.23
C GLN A 519 -10.60 -24.20 -1.65
N LEU A 520 -10.46 -25.11 -2.61
CA LEU A 520 -11.07 -24.97 -3.93
C LEU A 520 -12.60 -24.99 -3.87
N MET A 521 -13.19 -25.85 -3.03
CA MET A 521 -14.63 -25.87 -2.77
C MET A 521 -15.10 -24.54 -2.15
N ASP A 522 -14.30 -23.96 -1.26
CA ASP A 522 -14.56 -22.66 -0.64
C ASP A 522 -14.45 -21.53 -1.65
N LEU A 523 -13.49 -21.59 -2.57
CA LEU A 523 -13.31 -20.61 -3.64
C LEU A 523 -14.51 -20.58 -4.60
N THR A 524 -15.08 -21.74 -4.97
CA THR A 524 -16.25 -21.79 -5.86
C THR A 524 -17.57 -21.52 -5.12
N ALA A 525 -17.56 -21.61 -3.79
CA ALA A 525 -18.71 -21.46 -2.88
C ALA A 525 -19.93 -22.33 -3.24
N GLN A 526 -19.77 -23.33 -4.10
CA GLN A 526 -20.85 -24.20 -4.54
C GLN A 526 -21.42 -25.03 -3.38
N GLN A 527 -22.72 -25.32 -3.43
CA GLN A 527 -23.39 -26.14 -2.41
C GLN A 527 -22.89 -27.58 -2.39
N SER A 528 -22.69 -28.15 -3.58
CA SER A 528 -22.22 -29.52 -3.77
C SER A 528 -21.59 -29.65 -5.15
N TYR A 529 -20.63 -30.56 -5.29
CA TYR A 529 -20.09 -31.00 -6.58
C TYR A 529 -20.75 -32.28 -7.10
N SER A 530 -21.74 -32.83 -6.39
CA SER A 530 -22.49 -34.01 -6.83
C SER A 530 -23.42 -33.74 -8.03
N GLN A 531 -23.61 -32.48 -8.41
CA GLN A 531 -24.47 -32.02 -9.50
C GLN A 531 -23.69 -31.07 -10.40
N SER A 532 -24.06 -31.02 -11.68
CA SER A 532 -23.54 -30.01 -12.60
C SER A 532 -24.04 -28.62 -12.20
N SER A 533 -23.34 -27.57 -12.62
CA SER A 533 -23.77 -26.19 -12.34
C SER A 533 -25.16 -25.88 -12.92
N ILE A 534 -25.53 -26.50 -14.04
CA ILE A 534 -26.85 -26.36 -14.68
C ILE A 534 -27.93 -27.04 -13.84
N ASP A 535 -27.71 -28.29 -13.42
CA ASP A 535 -28.69 -29.03 -12.62
C ASP A 535 -28.90 -28.39 -11.24
N ALA A 536 -27.82 -27.89 -10.65
CA ALA A 536 -27.83 -27.16 -9.39
C ALA A 536 -28.30 -25.70 -9.54
N LYS A 537 -28.58 -25.21 -10.75
CA LYS A 537 -28.93 -23.80 -11.04
C LYS A 537 -27.92 -22.80 -10.46
N ALA A 538 -26.65 -23.19 -10.47
CA ALA A 538 -25.53 -22.46 -9.87
C ALA A 538 -25.73 -22.13 -8.38
N ALA A 539 -26.34 -23.06 -7.63
CA ALA A 539 -26.60 -22.92 -6.20
C ALA A 539 -25.31 -22.78 -5.38
N SER A 540 -25.24 -21.68 -4.65
CA SER A 540 -24.27 -21.40 -3.60
C SER A 540 -24.60 -22.21 -2.35
N ARG A 541 -23.63 -22.41 -1.46
CA ARG A 541 -23.86 -23.04 -0.15
C ARG A 541 -24.65 -22.18 0.85
N TYR A 542 -24.89 -20.92 0.50
CA TYR A 542 -25.54 -19.93 1.35
C TYR A 542 -27.01 -19.73 0.97
N VAL A 543 -27.84 -19.42 1.97
CA VAL A 543 -29.26 -19.08 1.81
C VAL A 543 -29.45 -17.63 2.25
N ARG A 544 -30.28 -16.87 1.53
CA ARG A 544 -30.64 -15.50 1.89
C ARG A 544 -31.76 -15.52 2.93
N PHE A 545 -31.69 -14.65 3.93
CA PHE A 545 -32.74 -14.52 4.94
C PHE A 545 -34.13 -14.31 4.31
N GLY A 546 -35.11 -15.09 4.79
CA GLY A 546 -36.48 -15.10 4.28
C GLY A 546 -36.71 -16.03 3.08
N GLU A 547 -35.65 -16.60 2.51
CA GLU A 547 -35.72 -17.55 1.39
C GLU A 547 -35.47 -19.00 1.85
N THR A 548 -35.96 -19.96 1.07
CA THR A 548 -35.79 -21.41 1.34
C THR A 548 -34.89 -22.09 0.32
N THR A 549 -34.61 -21.42 -0.80
CA THR A 549 -33.71 -21.90 -1.85
C THR A 549 -32.34 -21.26 -1.68
N PRO A 550 -31.25 -22.00 -1.94
CA PRO A 550 -29.92 -21.41 -1.94
C PRO A 550 -29.79 -20.26 -2.95
N THR A 551 -29.00 -19.25 -2.59
CA THR A 551 -28.69 -18.14 -3.50
C THR A 551 -27.75 -18.63 -4.61
N ARG A 552 -27.55 -17.80 -5.65
CA ARG A 552 -26.62 -18.13 -6.75
C ARG A 552 -25.19 -17.75 -6.39
N VAL A 553 -24.21 -18.52 -6.88
CA VAL A 553 -22.76 -18.26 -6.61
C VAL A 553 -22.30 -16.89 -7.09
N ASN A 554 -22.89 -16.33 -8.15
CA ASN A 554 -22.57 -14.99 -8.66
C ASN A 554 -23.21 -13.84 -7.84
N VAL A 555 -24.07 -14.15 -6.87
CA VAL A 555 -24.71 -13.17 -5.97
C VAL A 555 -23.96 -13.11 -4.64
N TYR A 556 -23.60 -14.26 -4.06
CA TYR A 556 -22.87 -14.35 -2.80
C TYR A 556 -21.99 -15.60 -2.71
N GLY A 557 -20.78 -15.42 -2.20
CA GLY A 557 -19.78 -16.47 -1.94
C GLY A 557 -18.73 -16.59 -3.04
N ALA A 558 -19.10 -16.34 -4.29
CA ALA A 558 -18.18 -16.24 -5.43
C ALA A 558 -18.65 -15.18 -6.45
N ALA A 559 -19.21 -14.07 -5.95
CA ALA A 559 -19.74 -12.98 -6.74
C ALA A 559 -18.64 -12.26 -7.54
N TYR A 560 -17.51 -11.90 -6.92
CA TYR A 560 -16.35 -11.32 -7.58
C TYR A 560 -15.76 -12.28 -8.61
N LEU A 561 -15.60 -13.56 -8.25
CA LEU A 561 -15.02 -14.58 -9.13
C LEU A 561 -15.80 -14.71 -10.44
N ASN A 562 -17.13 -14.69 -10.35
CA ASN A 562 -18.05 -14.91 -11.46
C ASN A 562 -18.65 -13.62 -12.06
N SER A 563 -18.24 -12.43 -11.62
CA SER A 563 -18.92 -11.17 -12.00
C SER A 563 -18.82 -10.82 -13.49
N THR A 564 -17.77 -11.26 -14.18
CA THR A 564 -17.63 -11.10 -15.64
C THR A 564 -18.67 -11.87 -16.44
N LEU A 565 -19.41 -12.75 -15.77
CA LEU A 565 -20.38 -13.69 -16.32
C LEU A 565 -21.80 -13.37 -15.80
N ALA A 566 -22.10 -12.10 -15.48
CA ALA A 566 -23.36 -11.71 -14.85
C ALA A 566 -24.62 -12.14 -15.63
N ASP A 567 -24.55 -12.20 -16.97
CA ASP A 567 -25.61 -12.67 -17.87
C ASP A 567 -25.36 -14.08 -18.45
N ALA A 568 -24.41 -14.82 -17.88
CA ALA A 568 -24.00 -16.11 -18.38
C ALA A 568 -25.01 -17.22 -18.07
N ALA A 569 -25.08 -18.22 -18.96
CA ALA A 569 -25.78 -19.46 -18.65
C ALA A 569 -25.09 -20.19 -17.49
N ASP A 570 -25.85 -20.90 -16.66
CA ASP A 570 -25.37 -21.61 -15.46
C ASP A 570 -24.13 -22.50 -15.70
N GLY A 571 -23.90 -22.96 -16.94
CA GLY A 571 -22.75 -23.76 -17.35
C GLY A 571 -21.39 -23.04 -17.40
N GLN A 572 -21.34 -21.71 -17.30
CA GLN A 572 -20.12 -20.91 -17.53
C GLN A 572 -19.39 -20.45 -16.26
N TYR A 573 -20.01 -20.56 -15.07
CA TYR A 573 -19.38 -20.18 -13.80
C TYR A 573 -18.28 -21.15 -13.39
N LEU A 574 -17.23 -20.71 -12.69
CA LEU A 574 -16.19 -21.63 -12.21
C LEU A 574 -16.77 -22.65 -11.23
N TRP A 575 -16.68 -23.94 -11.55
CA TRP A 575 -17.40 -25.02 -10.89
C TRP A 575 -16.63 -26.34 -10.94
N ILE A 576 -16.62 -27.07 -9.81
CA ILE A 576 -16.10 -28.44 -9.73
C ILE A 576 -17.12 -29.39 -10.34
N GLN A 577 -16.71 -30.10 -11.40
CA GLN A 577 -17.56 -31.05 -12.10
C GLN A 577 -17.89 -32.29 -11.26
N THR A 578 -18.92 -33.02 -11.69
CA THR A 578 -19.45 -34.21 -10.98
C THR A 578 -18.46 -35.35 -10.83
N ASP A 579 -17.39 -35.36 -11.62
CA ASP A 579 -16.29 -36.31 -11.51
C ASP A 579 -15.37 -36.03 -10.31
N GLY A 580 -15.46 -34.85 -9.70
CA GLY A 580 -14.59 -34.38 -8.63
C GLY A 580 -13.12 -34.21 -9.04
N LYS A 581 -12.85 -34.19 -10.35
CA LYS A 581 -11.50 -34.16 -10.94
C LYS A 581 -11.29 -33.02 -11.92
N SER A 582 -12.38 -32.48 -12.46
CA SER A 582 -12.33 -31.45 -13.49
C SER A 582 -13.01 -30.15 -13.06
N LEU A 583 -12.47 -29.02 -13.50
CA LEU A 583 -13.14 -27.72 -13.53
C LEU A 583 -13.82 -27.50 -14.89
N ASN A 584 -14.55 -26.40 -15.05
CA ASN A 584 -15.26 -26.03 -16.28
C ASN A 584 -14.82 -24.69 -16.88
N PHE A 585 -13.51 -24.44 -16.91
CA PHE A 585 -12.99 -23.41 -17.80
C PHE A 585 -13.40 -23.72 -19.25
N THR A 586 -13.78 -22.67 -19.97
CA THR A 586 -13.99 -22.67 -21.41
C THR A 586 -13.04 -21.69 -22.06
N ASP A 587 -12.79 -21.81 -23.36
CA ASP A 587 -11.85 -20.95 -24.08
C ASP A 587 -12.19 -19.45 -23.94
N ASP A 588 -13.48 -19.11 -23.85
CA ASP A 588 -13.95 -17.73 -23.67
C ASP A 588 -13.86 -17.20 -22.22
N THR A 589 -13.71 -18.08 -21.22
CA THR A 589 -13.80 -17.72 -19.80
C THR A 589 -12.51 -17.96 -19.02
N VAL A 590 -11.61 -18.82 -19.52
CA VAL A 590 -10.40 -19.27 -18.82
C VAL A 590 -9.53 -18.10 -18.36
N VAL A 591 -9.32 -17.09 -19.21
CA VAL A 591 -8.46 -15.95 -18.88
C VAL A 591 -9.07 -15.11 -17.76
N ALA A 592 -10.36 -14.76 -17.87
CA ALA A 592 -11.04 -13.94 -16.89
C ALA A 592 -11.20 -14.64 -15.53
N LEU A 593 -11.63 -15.91 -15.54
CA LEU A 593 -11.86 -16.68 -14.31
C LEU A 593 -10.54 -17.06 -13.62
N ALA A 594 -9.53 -17.50 -14.36
CA ALA A 594 -8.21 -17.81 -13.79
C ALA A 594 -7.53 -16.54 -13.23
N GLY A 595 -7.68 -15.40 -13.90
CA GLY A 595 -7.19 -14.11 -13.45
C GLY A 595 -7.86 -13.61 -12.16
N ARG A 596 -9.16 -13.86 -11.98
CA ARG A 596 -9.87 -13.53 -10.74
C ARG A 596 -9.56 -14.50 -9.60
N ALA A 597 -9.45 -15.79 -9.92
CA ALA A 597 -9.05 -16.81 -8.96
C ALA A 597 -7.65 -16.52 -8.40
N GLU A 598 -6.68 -16.14 -9.24
CA GLU A 598 -5.33 -15.85 -8.75
C GLU A 598 -5.29 -14.66 -7.79
N LYS A 599 -6.08 -13.62 -8.05
CA LYS A 599 -6.17 -12.44 -7.17
C LYS A 599 -6.70 -12.82 -5.79
N LEU A 600 -7.78 -13.61 -5.75
CA LEU A 600 -8.34 -14.11 -4.49
C LEU A 600 -7.35 -15.00 -3.72
N VAL A 601 -6.65 -15.92 -4.41
CA VAL A 601 -5.67 -16.80 -3.77
C VAL A 601 -4.53 -16.01 -3.15
N ARG A 602 -3.98 -15.04 -3.89
CA ARG A 602 -2.89 -14.17 -3.42
C ARG A 602 -3.34 -13.29 -2.26
N LEU A 603 -4.49 -12.62 -2.38
CA LEU A 603 -5.04 -11.79 -1.29
C LEU A 603 -5.34 -12.63 -0.03
N SER A 604 -5.90 -13.82 -0.18
CA SER A 604 -6.16 -14.72 0.95
C SER A 604 -4.87 -15.12 1.66
N SER A 605 -3.82 -15.45 0.89
CA SER A 605 -2.51 -15.79 1.45
C SER A 605 -1.85 -14.63 2.21
N GLN A 606 -2.00 -13.38 1.74
CA GLN A 606 -1.35 -12.23 2.36
C GLN A 606 -2.15 -11.64 3.54
N THR A 607 -3.47 -11.62 3.43
CA THR A 607 -4.35 -11.00 4.44
C THR A 607 -4.86 -12.00 5.49
N GLY A 608 -4.78 -13.30 5.22
CA GLY A 608 -5.37 -14.36 6.04
C GLY A 608 -6.90 -14.39 6.02
N LEU A 609 -7.53 -13.69 5.07
CA LEU A 609 -9.00 -13.68 4.90
C LEU A 609 -9.48 -14.90 4.13
N SER A 610 -10.67 -15.40 4.50
CA SER A 610 -11.34 -16.46 3.76
C SER A 610 -11.86 -15.96 2.39
N PHE A 611 -12.11 -16.89 1.46
CA PHE A 611 -12.64 -16.51 0.14
C PHE A 611 -14.02 -15.87 0.22
N GLU A 612 -14.88 -16.30 1.17
CA GLU A 612 -16.18 -15.67 1.42
C GLU A 612 -16.02 -14.22 1.90
N GLU A 613 -15.13 -13.96 2.87
CA GLU A 613 -14.88 -12.61 3.37
C GLU A 613 -14.34 -11.70 2.26
N LEU A 614 -13.36 -12.19 1.48
CA LEU A 614 -12.80 -11.44 0.36
C LEU A 614 -13.86 -11.13 -0.70
N ASP A 615 -14.66 -12.12 -1.09
CA ASP A 615 -15.75 -11.95 -2.05
C ASP A 615 -16.75 -10.90 -1.57
N TRP A 616 -17.17 -11.01 -0.31
CA TRP A 616 -18.12 -10.10 0.31
C TRP A 616 -17.58 -8.67 0.40
N LEU A 617 -16.35 -8.49 0.86
CA LEU A 617 -15.71 -7.17 1.00
C LEU A 617 -15.47 -6.52 -0.36
N ILE A 618 -14.90 -7.26 -1.32
CA ILE A 618 -14.64 -6.77 -2.68
C ILE A 618 -15.95 -6.38 -3.36
N ALA A 619 -16.99 -7.21 -3.28
CA ALA A 619 -18.29 -6.93 -3.89
C ALA A 619 -18.93 -5.66 -3.30
N ASN A 620 -18.92 -5.49 -1.98
CA ASN A 620 -19.52 -4.33 -1.32
C ASN A 620 -18.71 -3.05 -1.52
N ALA A 621 -17.38 -3.12 -1.47
CA ALA A 621 -16.52 -1.99 -1.77
C ALA A 621 -16.68 -1.55 -3.22
N SER A 622 -16.70 -2.49 -4.16
CA SER A 622 -16.85 -2.21 -5.58
C SER A 622 -18.19 -1.55 -5.91
N ARG A 623 -19.31 -2.03 -5.32
CA ARG A 623 -20.63 -1.40 -5.44
C ARG A 623 -20.72 -0.01 -4.81
N SER A 624 -19.79 0.33 -3.92
CA SER A 624 -19.73 1.64 -3.24
C SER A 624 -18.94 2.68 -4.04
N VAL A 625 -18.33 2.26 -5.16
CA VAL A 625 -17.68 3.15 -6.13
C VAL A 625 -18.69 3.49 -7.24
N PRO A 626 -19.10 4.77 -7.38
CA PRO A 626 -20.10 5.16 -8.38
C PRO A 626 -19.70 4.79 -9.83
N ASP A 627 -18.41 4.91 -10.15
CA ASP A 627 -17.88 4.70 -11.50
C ASP A 627 -17.96 3.24 -11.98
N HIS A 628 -18.18 2.29 -11.07
CA HIS A 628 -18.29 0.87 -11.42
C HIS A 628 -19.64 0.48 -12.02
N HIS A 629 -20.68 1.31 -11.89
CA HIS A 629 -22.01 1.03 -12.43
C HIS A 629 -22.53 -0.38 -12.03
N ASP A 630 -22.42 -0.71 -10.75
CA ASP A 630 -22.76 -2.02 -10.14
C ASP A 630 -21.97 -3.25 -10.64
N LYS A 631 -20.95 -3.06 -11.51
CA LYS A 631 -20.00 -4.12 -11.84
C LYS A 631 -19.05 -4.39 -10.67
N ILE A 632 -18.67 -5.64 -10.46
CA ILE A 632 -17.68 -5.99 -9.44
C ILE A 632 -16.27 -6.03 -10.06
N VAL A 633 -15.55 -4.95 -9.83
CA VAL A 633 -14.16 -4.69 -10.25
C VAL A 633 -13.28 -4.62 -9.01
N LEU A 634 -12.06 -5.17 -9.11
CA LEU A 634 -11.00 -4.97 -8.12
C LEU A 634 -10.01 -3.98 -8.70
N ASP A 635 -10.06 -2.76 -8.20
CA ASP A 635 -9.24 -1.62 -8.60
C ASP A 635 -8.69 -0.89 -7.35
N LYS A 636 -8.08 0.28 -7.54
CA LYS A 636 -7.44 1.03 -6.45
C LYS A 636 -8.41 1.37 -5.29
N PRO A 637 -9.56 2.04 -5.49
CA PRO A 637 -10.52 2.31 -4.41
C PRO A 637 -10.95 1.06 -3.62
N VAL A 638 -11.12 -0.07 -4.30
CA VAL A 638 -11.51 -1.33 -3.65
C VAL A 638 -10.38 -1.93 -2.83
N LEU A 639 -9.13 -1.88 -3.33
CA LEU A 639 -7.95 -2.28 -2.56
C LEU A 639 -7.70 -1.36 -1.36
N GLU A 640 -7.93 -0.06 -1.50
CA GLU A 640 -7.84 0.89 -0.38
C GLU A 640 -8.89 0.62 0.70
N ALA A 641 -10.11 0.28 0.31
CA ALA A 641 -11.14 -0.17 1.25
C ALA A 641 -10.76 -1.48 1.94
N LEU A 642 -10.20 -2.44 1.20
CA LEU A 642 -9.71 -3.70 1.78
C LEU A 642 -8.54 -3.47 2.74
N ALA A 643 -7.61 -2.57 2.40
CA ALA A 643 -6.51 -2.17 3.27
C ALA A 643 -7.02 -1.54 4.57
N GLU A 644 -8.01 -0.66 4.50
CA GLU A 644 -8.64 -0.08 5.69
C GLU A 644 -9.27 -1.17 6.57
N TYR A 645 -9.97 -2.15 5.98
CA TYR A 645 -10.49 -3.27 6.75
C TYR A 645 -9.39 -4.07 7.46
N VAL A 646 -8.31 -4.42 6.76
CA VAL A 646 -7.18 -5.16 7.36
C VAL A 646 -6.57 -4.38 8.53
N SER A 647 -6.39 -3.07 8.38
CA SER A 647 -5.92 -2.19 9.45
C SER A 647 -6.86 -2.22 10.67
N LEU A 648 -8.17 -2.06 10.45
CA LEU A 648 -9.17 -2.07 11.52
C LEU A 648 -9.33 -3.45 12.18
N LYS A 649 -9.20 -4.53 11.41
CA LYS A 649 -9.18 -5.91 11.93
C LYS A 649 -7.98 -6.11 12.86
N GLN A 650 -6.79 -5.64 12.49
CA GLN A 650 -5.59 -5.74 13.31
C GLN A 650 -5.67 -4.89 14.58
N ARG A 651 -6.20 -3.66 14.49
CA ARG A 651 -6.25 -2.71 15.62
C ARG A 651 -7.41 -2.97 16.59
N TYR A 652 -8.60 -3.31 16.07
CA TYR A 652 -9.84 -3.40 16.85
C TYR A 652 -10.48 -4.79 16.86
N GLY A 653 -9.97 -5.76 16.09
CA GLY A 653 -10.62 -7.07 15.94
C GLY A 653 -11.94 -7.01 15.18
N LEU A 654 -12.12 -6.00 14.31
CA LEU A 654 -13.34 -5.78 13.53
C LEU A 654 -13.64 -6.96 12.59
N ASP A 655 -14.90 -7.40 12.53
CA ASP A 655 -15.35 -8.46 11.64
C ASP A 655 -15.77 -7.94 10.25
N ALA A 656 -15.69 -8.79 9.24
CA ALA A 656 -15.99 -8.44 7.85
C ALA A 656 -17.44 -7.98 7.64
N ASN A 657 -18.40 -8.55 8.37
CA ASN A 657 -19.81 -8.20 8.23
C ASN A 657 -20.10 -6.82 8.80
N THR A 658 -19.57 -6.50 9.98
CA THR A 658 -19.65 -5.15 10.55
C THR A 658 -18.96 -4.13 9.64
N PHE A 659 -17.76 -4.42 9.11
CA PHE A 659 -17.10 -3.51 8.17
C PHE A 659 -17.93 -3.27 6.90
N ALA A 660 -18.53 -4.32 6.32
CA ALA A 660 -19.38 -4.18 5.14
C ALA A 660 -20.58 -3.25 5.38
N THR A 661 -21.10 -3.19 6.62
CA THR A 661 -22.16 -2.22 6.98
C THR A 661 -21.71 -0.76 6.92
N PHE A 662 -20.40 -0.49 7.02
CA PHE A 662 -19.90 0.88 6.96
C PHE A 662 -20.00 1.42 5.54
N ILE A 663 -19.79 0.57 4.53
CA ILE A 663 -19.65 0.97 3.14
C ILE A 663 -20.89 0.71 2.27
N SER A 664 -21.60 -0.41 2.48
CA SER A 664 -22.63 -0.84 1.53
C SER A 664 -23.80 -1.60 2.17
N ALA A 665 -23.68 -2.88 2.50
CA ALA A 665 -24.82 -3.73 2.85
C ALA A 665 -24.59 -4.55 4.14
N VAL A 666 -25.67 -4.78 4.89
CA VAL A 666 -25.71 -5.77 5.98
C VAL A 666 -25.84 -7.16 5.37
N ASN A 667 -25.07 -8.15 5.84
CA ASN A 667 -25.08 -9.49 5.27
C ASN A 667 -26.34 -10.31 5.67
N PRO A 668 -27.26 -10.62 4.73
CA PRO A 668 -28.43 -11.46 4.99
C PRO A 668 -28.18 -12.95 4.68
N TYR A 669 -26.97 -13.32 4.27
CA TYR A 669 -26.63 -14.66 3.83
C TYR A 669 -25.99 -15.45 4.97
N THR A 670 -26.23 -16.76 4.96
CA THR A 670 -25.71 -17.68 5.98
C THR A 670 -25.62 -19.10 5.41
N PRO A 671 -24.66 -19.92 5.86
CA PRO A 671 -24.72 -21.36 5.66
C PRO A 671 -26.00 -21.92 6.32
N ASP A 672 -26.55 -22.99 5.77
CA ASP A 672 -27.76 -23.61 6.31
C ASP A 672 -27.64 -23.87 7.83
N GLN A 673 -28.71 -23.59 8.58
CA GLN A 673 -28.87 -23.78 10.04
C GLN A 673 -28.26 -22.74 11.01
N THR A 674 -27.60 -21.67 10.54
CA THR A 674 -27.16 -20.55 11.40
C THR A 674 -27.87 -19.24 11.09
N PRO A 675 -28.19 -18.37 12.07
CA PRO A 675 -28.78 -17.07 11.78
C PRO A 675 -27.76 -16.18 11.05
N SER A 676 -28.19 -15.48 10.00
CA SER A 676 -27.37 -14.47 9.32
C SER A 676 -27.00 -13.29 10.24
N PHE A 677 -26.04 -12.46 9.80
CA PHE A 677 -25.68 -11.25 10.52
C PHE A 677 -26.88 -10.29 10.62
N TYR A 678 -27.64 -10.12 9.54
CA TYR A 678 -28.90 -9.37 9.54
C TYR A 678 -29.90 -9.91 10.58
N GLU A 679 -30.15 -11.22 10.58
CA GLU A 679 -31.06 -11.87 11.54
C GLU A 679 -30.65 -11.74 12.99
N THR A 680 -29.35 -11.60 13.24
CA THR A 680 -28.82 -11.43 14.59
C THR A 680 -28.98 -9.98 15.05
N ALA A 681 -28.70 -9.03 14.15
CA ALA A 681 -28.79 -7.60 14.42
C ALA A 681 -30.25 -7.13 14.59
N PHE A 682 -31.13 -7.41 13.62
CA PHE A 682 -32.50 -6.91 13.56
C PHE A 682 -33.54 -7.85 14.18
N ARG A 683 -33.14 -8.51 15.26
CA ARG A 683 -34.02 -9.35 16.09
C ARG A 683 -34.52 -8.59 17.30
N SER A 684 -35.79 -8.78 17.62
CA SER A 684 -36.41 -8.43 18.90
C SER A 684 -35.62 -8.91 20.12
N ALA A 685 -35.83 -8.25 21.26
CA ALA A 685 -35.13 -8.56 22.51
C ALA A 685 -35.56 -9.91 23.12
N ASP A 686 -36.79 -10.34 22.86
CA ASP A 686 -37.31 -11.65 23.27
C ASP A 686 -36.87 -12.80 22.33
N GLY A 687 -36.29 -12.45 21.17
CA GLY A 687 -35.76 -13.38 20.19
C GLY A 687 -36.77 -13.92 19.19
N ASN A 688 -38.06 -13.56 19.32
CA ASN A 688 -39.17 -14.22 18.62
C ASN A 688 -39.48 -13.62 17.25
N HIS A 689 -39.14 -12.35 17.04
CA HIS A 689 -39.42 -11.60 15.81
C HIS A 689 -38.14 -11.01 15.19
N VAL A 690 -38.01 -11.12 13.88
CA VAL A 690 -36.98 -10.48 13.05
C VAL A 690 -37.72 -9.72 11.94
N ILE A 691 -37.31 -8.48 11.67
CA ILE A 691 -37.94 -7.67 10.62
C ILE A 691 -37.67 -8.34 9.26
N ALA A 692 -38.71 -8.55 8.44
CA ALA A 692 -38.53 -9.08 7.09
C ALA A 692 -37.92 -8.00 6.16
N LEU A 693 -37.01 -8.40 5.27
CA LEU A 693 -36.50 -7.50 4.23
C LEU A 693 -37.64 -7.04 3.33
N GLY A 694 -37.66 -5.75 2.99
CA GLY A 694 -38.74 -5.08 2.25
C GLY A 694 -39.88 -4.54 3.11
N THR A 695 -39.80 -4.65 4.45
CA THR A 695 -40.81 -4.10 5.36
C THR A 695 -40.63 -2.59 5.54
N GLU A 696 -41.73 -1.84 5.56
CA GLU A 696 -41.71 -0.40 5.89
C GLU A 696 -41.55 -0.19 7.40
N VAL A 697 -40.61 0.67 7.80
CA VAL A 697 -40.33 1.01 9.20
C VAL A 697 -40.48 2.52 9.39
N LYS A 698 -41.16 2.91 10.47
CA LYS A 698 -41.42 4.31 10.82
C LYS A 698 -40.40 4.82 11.83
N TYR A 699 -39.78 5.97 11.56
CA TYR A 699 -38.81 6.60 12.47
C TYR A 699 -39.27 7.96 13.01
N ALA A 700 -40.38 8.51 12.51
CA ALA A 700 -40.96 9.76 12.99
C ALA A 700 -41.33 9.67 14.48
N GLU A 701 -40.97 10.70 15.27
CA GLU A 701 -41.03 10.74 16.74
C GLU A 701 -42.36 10.24 17.34
N ASN A 702 -43.51 10.54 16.71
CA ASN A 702 -44.84 10.17 17.21
C ASN A 702 -45.44 8.91 16.55
N GLU A 703 -44.72 8.24 15.65
CA GLU A 703 -45.21 7.08 14.89
C GLU A 703 -44.35 5.82 15.05
N GLN A 704 -43.37 5.82 15.97
CA GLN A 704 -42.49 4.68 16.21
C GLN A 704 -43.24 3.51 16.85
N ASP A 705 -43.03 2.30 16.32
CA ASP A 705 -43.69 1.06 16.71
C ASP A 705 -42.67 0.00 17.18
N GLU A 706 -43.10 -1.27 17.24
CA GLU A 706 -42.23 -2.39 17.60
C GLU A 706 -41.02 -2.55 16.65
N LEU A 707 -41.20 -2.26 15.34
CA LEU A 707 -40.11 -2.36 14.36
C LEU A 707 -39.05 -1.29 14.60
N ALA A 708 -39.49 -0.07 14.96
CA ALA A 708 -38.58 0.99 15.37
C ALA A 708 -37.77 0.59 16.64
N ALA A 709 -38.42 -0.06 17.61
CA ALA A 709 -37.73 -0.55 18.81
C ALA A 709 -36.67 -1.62 18.50
N ILE A 710 -36.92 -2.49 17.52
CA ILE A 710 -35.93 -3.46 17.04
C ILE A 710 -34.74 -2.75 16.39
N CYS A 711 -34.98 -1.73 15.57
CA CYS A 711 -33.91 -0.90 15.00
C CYS A 711 -33.09 -0.19 16.09
N CYS A 712 -33.74 0.42 17.09
CA CYS A 712 -33.07 1.02 18.24
C CYS A 712 -32.13 0.02 18.94
N LYS A 713 -32.59 -1.21 19.17
CA LYS A 713 -31.80 -2.28 19.77
C LYS A 713 -30.63 -2.73 18.88
N ALA A 714 -30.83 -2.84 17.56
CA ALA A 714 -29.78 -3.20 16.62
C ALA A 714 -28.64 -2.17 16.60
N LEU A 715 -29.00 -0.89 16.63
CA LEU A 715 -28.06 0.24 16.63
C LEU A 715 -27.44 0.49 18.01
N GLY A 716 -28.16 0.15 19.08
CA GLY A 716 -27.78 0.51 20.46
C GLY A 716 -28.09 1.97 20.79
N VAL A 717 -29.23 2.48 20.29
CA VAL A 717 -29.65 3.89 20.39
C VAL A 717 -31.07 4.02 20.95
N THR A 718 -31.43 5.23 21.38
CA THR A 718 -32.77 5.61 21.85
C THR A 718 -33.71 5.95 20.68
N SER A 719 -35.02 6.05 20.97
CA SER A 719 -36.05 6.49 20.00
C SER A 719 -35.73 7.85 19.37
N ASP A 720 -35.25 8.79 20.18
CA ASP A 720 -34.96 10.16 19.77
C ASP A 720 -33.71 10.22 18.90
N GLU A 721 -32.73 9.38 19.20
CA GLU A 721 -31.54 9.18 18.37
C GLU A 721 -31.89 8.51 17.04
N LEU A 722 -32.76 7.49 17.04
CA LEU A 722 -33.24 6.87 15.80
C LEU A 722 -33.95 7.89 14.90
N PHE A 723 -34.74 8.80 15.47
CA PHE A 723 -35.37 9.88 14.73
C PHE A 723 -34.34 10.78 14.04
N ARG A 724 -33.29 11.20 14.77
CA ARG A 724 -32.19 12.02 14.20
C ARG A 724 -31.41 11.26 13.12
N ILE A 725 -31.07 10.00 13.37
CA ILE A 725 -30.38 9.12 12.41
C ILE A 725 -31.21 8.98 11.13
N GLY A 726 -32.52 8.71 11.26
CA GLY A 726 -33.43 8.62 10.12
C GLY A 726 -33.48 9.92 9.30
N ARG A 727 -33.34 11.09 9.94
CA ARG A 727 -33.21 12.37 9.22
C ARG A 727 -31.91 12.51 8.46
N TYR A 728 -30.80 11.99 8.97
CA TYR A 728 -29.52 11.98 8.23
C TYR A 728 -29.54 11.04 7.04
N CYS A 729 -30.20 9.87 7.16
CA CYS A 729 -30.26 8.89 6.08
C CYS A 729 -31.34 9.21 5.02
N PHE A 730 -32.52 9.66 5.44
CA PHE A 730 -33.74 9.69 4.61
C PHE A 730 -34.43 11.06 4.58
N GLY A 731 -33.84 12.08 5.21
CA GLY A 731 -34.43 13.41 5.29
C GLY A 731 -35.74 13.42 6.10
N ASN A 732 -36.75 14.13 5.62
CA ASN A 732 -38.01 14.31 6.34
C ASN A 732 -39.11 13.32 5.89
N ALA A 733 -38.74 12.13 5.40
CA ALA A 733 -39.69 11.13 4.90
C ALA A 733 -40.57 10.50 6.00
N GLY A 734 -40.05 10.39 7.23
CA GLY A 734 -40.74 9.83 8.40
C GLY A 734 -40.83 8.30 8.43
N SER A 735 -40.60 7.63 7.30
CA SER A 735 -40.53 6.18 7.13
C SER A 735 -39.52 5.80 6.05
N PHE A 736 -39.11 4.54 6.02
CA PHE A 736 -38.26 3.96 4.98
C PHE A 736 -38.54 2.46 4.81
N THR A 737 -38.19 1.90 3.66
CA THR A 737 -38.24 0.44 3.42
C THR A 737 -36.93 -0.18 3.88
N LEU A 738 -37.00 -1.15 4.80
CA LEU A 738 -35.83 -1.84 5.34
C LEU A 738 -35.33 -2.91 4.37
N ASP A 739 -34.21 -2.66 3.71
CA ASP A 739 -33.46 -3.60 2.85
C ASP A 739 -32.01 -3.73 3.36
N GLU A 740 -31.13 -4.45 2.65
CA GLU A 740 -29.75 -4.65 3.11
C GLU A 740 -28.94 -3.34 3.21
N TYR A 741 -29.27 -2.35 2.36
CA TYR A 741 -28.55 -1.08 2.25
C TYR A 741 -29.11 -0.05 3.22
N THR A 742 -30.43 0.07 3.37
CA THR A 742 -31.03 0.96 4.37
C THR A 742 -30.76 0.49 5.79
N ALA A 743 -30.69 -0.83 5.99
CA ALA A 743 -30.23 -1.42 7.25
C ALA A 743 -28.78 -1.02 7.57
N SER A 744 -27.88 -1.00 6.58
CA SER A 744 -26.47 -0.64 6.79
C SER A 744 -26.30 0.86 7.09
N GLN A 745 -27.03 1.71 6.36
CA GLN A 745 -27.07 3.16 6.56
C GLN A 745 -27.37 3.50 8.01
N LEU A 746 -28.36 2.82 8.61
CA LEU A 746 -28.72 2.97 10.01
C LEU A 746 -27.68 2.35 10.94
N TYR A 747 -27.30 1.10 10.69
CA TYR A 747 -26.46 0.32 11.59
C TYR A 747 -25.10 0.97 11.86
N ARG A 748 -24.49 1.61 10.86
CA ARG A 748 -23.17 2.27 11.03
C ARG A 748 -23.18 3.47 11.97
N PHE A 749 -24.31 4.17 12.16
CA PHE A 749 -24.41 5.23 13.18
C PHE A 749 -24.33 4.69 14.60
N GLY A 750 -24.67 3.42 14.82
CA GLY A 750 -24.47 2.74 16.09
C GLY A 750 -23.14 2.01 16.19
N ALA A 751 -22.68 1.39 15.09
CA ALA A 751 -21.50 0.54 15.09
C ALA A 751 -20.17 1.32 15.06
N ILE A 752 -20.07 2.42 14.31
CA ILE A 752 -18.84 3.23 14.26
C ILE A 752 -18.54 3.89 15.62
N PRO A 753 -19.50 4.52 16.34
CA PRO A 753 -19.22 5.05 17.66
C PRO A 753 -18.79 3.97 18.66
N ARG A 754 -19.44 2.79 18.62
CA ARG A 754 -19.09 1.64 19.47
C ARG A 754 -17.66 1.16 19.24
N LEU A 755 -17.16 1.20 18.00
CA LEU A 755 -15.76 0.87 17.68
C LEU A 755 -14.77 1.72 18.47
N PHE A 756 -15.10 3.00 18.67
CA PHE A 756 -14.28 3.97 19.41
C PHE A 756 -14.65 4.09 20.90
N GLY A 757 -15.56 3.26 21.41
CA GLY A 757 -16.05 3.35 22.79
C GLY A 757 -16.91 4.58 23.09
N LEU A 758 -17.53 5.19 22.06
CA LEU A 758 -18.42 6.34 22.16
C LEU A 758 -19.90 5.92 22.06
N THR A 759 -20.78 6.69 22.70
CA THR A 759 -22.22 6.64 22.40
C THR A 759 -22.54 7.40 21.11
N PHE A 760 -23.69 7.13 20.48
CA PHE A 760 -24.11 7.90 19.30
C PHE A 760 -24.21 9.40 19.61
N ALA A 761 -24.82 9.80 20.73
CA ALA A 761 -24.87 11.21 21.13
C ALA A 761 -23.48 11.88 21.24
N GLN A 762 -22.47 11.16 21.76
CA GLN A 762 -21.10 11.68 21.83
C GLN A 762 -20.48 11.81 20.44
N ALA A 763 -20.66 10.82 19.57
CA ALA A 763 -20.16 10.87 18.19
C ALA A 763 -20.86 11.95 17.36
N GLU A 764 -22.18 12.13 17.53
CA GLU A 764 -22.97 13.18 16.88
C GLU A 764 -22.41 14.57 17.20
N ILE A 765 -22.09 14.83 18.48
CA ILE A 765 -21.45 16.07 18.92
C ILE A 765 -20.06 16.21 18.29
N LEU A 766 -19.23 15.17 18.36
CA LEU A 766 -17.87 15.21 17.83
C LEU A 766 -17.84 15.51 16.33
N TRP A 767 -18.64 14.79 15.54
CA TRP A 767 -18.70 14.98 14.09
C TRP A 767 -19.22 16.35 13.69
N ARG A 768 -20.16 16.94 14.45
CA ARG A 768 -20.56 18.34 14.26
C ARG A 768 -19.40 19.29 14.54
N LEU A 769 -18.69 19.11 15.65
CA LEU A 769 -17.56 19.97 16.03
C LEU A 769 -16.42 19.92 15.02
N MET A 770 -16.19 18.77 14.38
CA MET A 770 -15.20 18.60 13.30
C MET A 770 -15.56 19.37 12.01
N GLU A 771 -16.82 19.77 11.83
CA GLU A 771 -17.32 20.54 10.68
C GLU A 771 -17.93 21.89 11.09
N GLY A 772 -17.36 22.52 12.13
CA GLY A 772 -17.77 23.86 12.56
C GLY A 772 -19.23 23.95 13.04
N GLY A 773 -19.79 22.86 13.54
CA GLY A 773 -21.17 22.74 14.03
C GLY A 773 -22.19 22.27 12.98
N LYS A 774 -21.77 21.91 11.77
CA LYS A 774 -22.66 21.49 10.68
C LYS A 774 -22.87 19.97 10.65
N ASP A 775 -23.99 19.54 10.07
CA ASP A 775 -24.36 18.11 9.94
C ASP A 775 -23.70 17.42 8.72
N ILE A 776 -22.61 17.96 8.15
CA ILE A 776 -22.04 17.48 6.87
C ILE A 776 -21.56 16.02 6.97
N LEU A 777 -20.74 15.68 7.98
CA LEU A 777 -20.26 14.30 8.15
C LEU A 777 -21.41 13.34 8.46
N LEU A 778 -22.42 13.79 9.20
CA LEU A 778 -23.61 13.00 9.51
C LEU A 778 -24.41 12.70 8.23
N GLN A 779 -24.57 13.67 7.34
CA GLN A 779 -25.23 13.48 6.04
C GLN A 779 -24.41 12.59 5.09
N GLN A 780 -23.08 12.73 5.08
CA GLN A 780 -22.19 11.84 4.32
C GLN A 780 -22.27 10.39 4.84
N LEU A 781 -22.29 10.22 6.17
CA LEU A 781 -22.56 8.96 6.84
C LEU A 781 -24.03 8.50 6.67
N GLY A 782 -24.90 9.30 6.08
CA GLY A 782 -26.27 8.92 5.74
C GLY A 782 -26.39 8.25 4.37
N GLN A 783 -25.38 8.27 3.50
CA GLN A 783 -25.49 7.81 2.10
C GLN A 783 -25.47 6.28 1.90
N ALA A 784 -26.37 5.72 1.09
CA ALA A 784 -26.54 4.27 0.95
C ALA A 784 -25.26 3.49 0.59
N LYS A 785 -24.72 3.68 -0.60
CA LYS A 785 -23.48 3.04 -1.08
C LYS A 785 -22.38 4.09 -1.14
N SER A 786 -21.40 4.04 -0.24
CA SER A 786 -20.36 5.07 -0.17
C SER A 786 -19.12 4.60 0.57
N LEU A 787 -17.94 4.96 0.06
CA LEU A 787 -16.66 4.77 0.75
C LEU A 787 -16.31 5.92 1.71
N GLN A 788 -17.06 7.02 1.71
CA GLN A 788 -16.83 8.17 2.60
C GLN A 788 -16.82 7.85 4.10
N PRO A 789 -17.63 6.91 4.61
CA PRO A 789 -17.57 6.51 6.02
C PRO A 789 -16.17 6.07 6.47
N LEU A 790 -15.34 5.51 5.59
CA LEU A 790 -13.96 5.12 5.90
C LEU A 790 -13.08 6.34 6.17
N ALA A 791 -13.23 7.41 5.39
CA ALA A 791 -12.52 8.67 5.61
C ALA A 791 -12.95 9.32 6.94
N ILE A 792 -14.25 9.29 7.25
CA ILE A 792 -14.78 9.79 8.53
C ILE A 792 -14.23 8.96 9.70
N LEU A 793 -14.15 7.64 9.57
CA LEU A 793 -13.60 6.75 10.58
C LEU A 793 -12.13 7.10 10.87
N ARG A 794 -11.29 7.16 9.83
CA ARG A 794 -9.87 7.53 9.97
C ARG A 794 -9.70 8.92 10.59
N ARG A 795 -10.52 9.89 10.17
CA ARG A 795 -10.50 11.26 10.73
C ARG A 795 -10.90 11.27 12.21
N THR A 796 -11.94 10.52 12.57
CA THR A 796 -12.42 10.40 13.95
C THR A 796 -11.34 9.79 14.85
N GLU A 797 -10.69 8.73 14.39
CA GLU A 797 -9.58 8.09 15.09
C GLU A 797 -8.44 9.08 15.40
N GLN A 798 -8.00 9.85 14.39
CA GLN A 798 -6.94 10.85 14.56
C GLN A 798 -7.31 11.95 15.56
N VAL A 799 -8.58 12.41 15.55
CA VAL A 799 -9.06 13.42 16.49
C VAL A 799 -9.12 12.86 17.92
N LEU A 800 -9.58 11.62 18.09
CA LEU A 800 -9.64 10.96 19.39
C LEU A 800 -8.25 10.67 19.95
N ASP A 801 -7.32 10.21 19.11
CA ASP A 801 -5.91 9.98 19.49
C ASP A 801 -5.25 11.30 19.93
N TRP A 802 -5.50 12.41 19.24
CA TRP A 802 -5.07 13.73 19.69
C TRP A 802 -5.71 14.12 21.03
N MET A 803 -7.04 14.03 21.16
CA MET A 803 -7.75 14.38 22.39
C MET A 803 -7.21 13.59 23.59
N SER A 804 -6.96 12.29 23.40
CA SER A 804 -6.33 11.42 24.41
C SER A 804 -4.92 11.90 24.78
N SER A 805 -4.09 12.27 23.79
CA SER A 805 -2.71 12.74 24.01
C SER A 805 -2.61 14.00 24.88
N VAL A 806 -3.63 14.87 24.84
CA VAL A 806 -3.69 16.12 25.62
C VAL A 806 -4.69 16.05 26.78
N ASN A 807 -5.23 14.86 27.07
CA ASN A 807 -6.25 14.61 28.09
C ASN A 807 -7.48 15.55 27.98
N LEU A 808 -7.97 15.75 26.75
CA LEU A 808 -9.10 16.60 26.43
C LEU A 808 -10.39 15.76 26.33
N SER A 809 -11.34 15.98 27.25
CA SER A 809 -12.66 15.35 27.15
C SER A 809 -13.52 16.03 26.08
N LEU A 810 -14.48 15.28 25.52
CA LEU A 810 -15.46 15.81 24.56
C LEU A 810 -16.27 16.99 25.12
N THR A 811 -16.65 16.97 26.41
CA THR A 811 -17.39 18.07 27.05
C THR A 811 -16.58 19.36 27.08
N TYR A 812 -15.28 19.26 27.39
CA TYR A 812 -14.37 20.40 27.33
C TYR A 812 -14.18 20.91 25.90
N LEU A 813 -14.01 20.00 24.92
CA LEU A 813 -13.91 20.38 23.52
C LEU A 813 -15.16 21.13 23.04
N GLN A 814 -16.35 20.59 23.35
CA GLN A 814 -17.63 21.23 23.03
C GLN A 814 -17.74 22.61 23.67
N GLY A 815 -17.40 22.74 24.96
CA GLY A 815 -17.43 24.03 25.66
C GLY A 815 -16.44 25.06 25.11
N MET A 816 -15.34 24.62 24.49
CA MET A 816 -14.32 25.51 23.91
C MET A 816 -14.58 25.89 22.45
N VAL A 817 -15.24 25.04 21.67
CA VAL A 817 -15.35 25.20 20.20
C VAL A 817 -16.79 25.44 19.72
N SER A 818 -17.81 25.17 20.54
CA SER A 818 -19.21 25.36 20.13
C SER A 818 -19.46 26.79 19.64
N THR A 819 -20.17 26.88 18.52
CA THR A 819 -20.68 28.13 17.94
C THR A 819 -22.14 28.40 18.32
N GLN A 820 -22.75 27.50 19.10
CA GLN A 820 -24.10 27.65 19.64
C GLN A 820 -24.01 27.96 21.14
N TRP A 821 -24.50 29.13 21.52
CA TRP A 821 -24.57 29.62 22.90
C TRP A 821 -26.02 29.58 23.40
N SER A 822 -26.21 29.22 24.66
CA SER A 822 -27.53 29.21 25.28
C SER A 822 -27.98 30.63 25.58
N GLY A 823 -29.20 30.99 25.20
CA GLY A 823 -29.82 32.25 25.62
C GLY A 823 -30.34 32.23 27.06
N THR A 824 -30.12 31.15 27.83
CA THR A 824 -30.64 31.00 29.19
C THR A 824 -29.72 31.65 30.22
N ALA A 825 -30.26 32.55 31.04
CA ALA A 825 -29.59 33.15 32.18
C ALA A 825 -29.50 32.16 33.35
N THR A 826 -28.33 32.00 33.95
CA THR A 826 -28.14 31.15 35.14
C THR A 826 -27.95 32.00 36.40
N ALA A 827 -28.24 31.43 37.57
CA ALA A 827 -28.03 32.11 38.85
C ALA A 827 -26.54 32.42 39.08
N GLU A 828 -25.64 31.54 38.64
CA GLU A 828 -24.20 31.75 38.71
C GLU A 828 -23.78 32.93 37.83
N MET A 829 -24.35 33.06 36.63
CA MET A 829 -24.10 34.20 35.75
C MET A 829 -24.58 35.50 36.38
N PHE A 830 -25.81 35.51 36.91
CA PHE A 830 -26.39 36.67 37.58
C PHE A 830 -25.51 37.14 38.75
N ASN A 831 -25.18 36.22 39.65
CA ASN A 831 -24.31 36.51 40.81
C ASN A 831 -22.91 36.97 40.35
N PHE A 832 -22.37 36.37 39.29
CA PHE A 832 -21.09 36.80 38.73
C PHE A 832 -21.15 38.26 38.23
N LEU A 833 -22.17 38.61 37.45
CA LEU A 833 -22.33 39.96 36.91
C LEU A 833 -22.63 41.00 38.00
N GLU A 834 -23.42 40.63 39.02
CA GLU A 834 -23.71 41.48 40.18
C GLU A 834 -22.42 41.79 40.96
N ASN A 835 -21.63 40.75 41.29
CA ASN A 835 -20.33 40.93 41.95
C ASN A 835 -19.35 41.80 41.13
N VAL A 836 -19.38 41.67 39.80
CA VAL A 836 -18.57 42.52 38.91
C VAL A 836 -19.05 43.97 38.98
N CYS A 837 -20.36 44.21 38.99
CA CYS A 837 -20.94 45.55 39.11
C CYS A 837 -20.57 46.22 40.43
N ASP A 838 -20.78 45.51 41.55
CA ASP A 838 -20.48 45.97 42.90
C ASP A 838 -19.00 46.28 43.10
N SER A 839 -18.12 45.47 42.51
CA SER A 839 -16.67 45.63 42.63
C SER A 839 -16.12 46.86 41.88
N VAL A 840 -16.79 47.32 40.81
CA VAL A 840 -16.33 48.48 40.03
C VAL A 840 -16.81 49.80 40.66
N ASN A 841 -17.99 49.77 41.29
CA ASN A 841 -18.57 50.83 42.13
C ASN A 841 -18.46 52.23 41.49
N SER A 842 -19.04 52.40 40.31
CA SER A 842 -19.05 53.66 39.53
C SER A 842 -20.46 54.23 39.40
N GLN A 843 -20.59 55.56 39.48
CA GLN A 843 -21.86 56.26 39.22
C GLN A 843 -22.31 56.04 37.77
N ALA A 844 -23.64 55.98 37.54
CA ALA A 844 -24.27 55.71 36.25
C ALA A 844 -23.66 56.59 35.13
N ALA A 845 -22.86 55.97 34.27
CA ALA A 845 -22.22 56.66 33.17
C ALA A 845 -23.18 56.67 31.98
N THR A 846 -23.44 57.85 31.43
CA THR A 846 -23.97 57.99 30.06
C THR A 846 -23.02 57.31 29.07
N LYS A 847 -23.57 56.87 27.94
CA LYS A 847 -22.91 56.12 26.85
C LYS A 847 -21.73 56.90 26.22
N GLU A 848 -20.65 57.10 26.97
CA GLU A 848 -19.41 57.78 26.59
C GLU A 848 -18.20 56.87 26.83
N THR A 849 -17.18 57.03 25.98
CA THR A 849 -15.96 56.22 25.90
C THR A 849 -15.37 55.87 27.26
N MET A 850 -15.25 54.57 27.54
CA MET A 850 -14.66 54.03 28.76
C MET A 850 -13.23 54.56 28.96
N ASP A 851 -12.99 55.29 30.05
CA ASP A 851 -11.66 55.80 30.38
C ASP A 851 -10.71 54.68 30.85
N SER A 852 -9.40 54.94 30.81
CA SER A 852 -8.39 53.91 31.13
C SER A 852 -8.45 53.43 32.59
N ALA A 853 -8.94 54.26 33.50
CA ALA A 853 -9.09 53.93 34.92
C ALA A 853 -10.28 52.99 35.16
N LEU A 854 -11.44 53.27 34.55
CA LEU A 854 -12.62 52.43 34.57
C LEU A 854 -12.35 51.11 33.86
N GLN A 855 -11.68 51.14 32.70
CA GLN A 855 -11.27 49.92 32.00
C GLN A 855 -10.45 48.99 32.90
N GLN A 856 -9.46 49.51 33.63
CA GLN A 856 -8.67 48.68 34.55
C GLN A 856 -9.50 48.13 35.72
N LYS A 857 -10.45 48.91 36.26
CA LYS A 857 -11.34 48.42 37.33
C LYS A 857 -12.24 47.28 36.84
N VAL A 858 -12.88 47.44 35.67
CA VAL A 858 -13.73 46.43 35.05
C VAL A 858 -12.92 45.16 34.76
N LEU A 859 -11.73 45.29 34.15
CA LEU A 859 -10.86 44.14 33.89
C LEU A 859 -10.41 43.44 35.18
N ARG A 860 -10.14 44.17 36.26
CA ARG A 860 -9.81 43.57 37.57
C ARG A 860 -10.98 42.79 38.14
N ALA A 861 -12.19 43.37 38.13
CA ALA A 861 -13.40 42.71 38.62
C ALA A 861 -13.71 41.43 37.82
N LEU A 862 -13.70 41.51 36.48
CA LEU A 862 -13.86 40.35 35.60
C LEU A 862 -12.78 39.29 35.86
N SER A 863 -11.52 39.71 35.98
CA SER A 863 -10.40 38.79 36.21
C SER A 863 -10.52 38.08 37.57
N ALA A 864 -11.01 38.76 38.60
CA ALA A 864 -11.25 38.18 39.91
C ALA A 864 -12.38 37.14 39.86
N GLY A 865 -13.51 37.46 39.23
CA GLY A 865 -14.64 36.53 39.12
C GLY A 865 -14.33 35.31 38.25
N PHE A 866 -13.55 35.47 37.17
CA PHE A 866 -13.10 34.35 36.35
C PHE A 866 -11.84 33.65 36.88
N GLY A 867 -11.15 34.17 37.89
CA GLY A 867 -9.94 33.57 38.46
C GLY A 867 -8.74 33.54 37.48
N ILE A 868 -8.55 34.60 36.70
CA ILE A 868 -7.37 34.80 35.84
C ILE A 868 -6.69 36.14 36.17
N LYS A 869 -5.49 36.40 35.63
CA LYS A 869 -4.81 37.68 35.87
C LYS A 869 -5.44 38.81 35.05
N SER A 870 -5.44 40.03 35.58
CA SER A 870 -6.08 41.21 34.93
C SER A 870 -5.48 41.58 33.57
N ASN A 871 -4.15 41.44 33.41
CA ASN A 871 -3.46 41.61 32.12
C ASN A 871 -3.91 40.57 31.07
N VAL A 872 -4.05 39.31 31.47
CA VAL A 872 -4.56 38.22 30.63
C VAL A 872 -6.00 38.51 30.22
N MET A 873 -6.86 38.91 31.17
CA MET A 873 -8.26 39.26 30.90
C MET A 873 -8.38 40.38 29.85
N GLY A 874 -7.52 41.41 29.92
CA GLY A 874 -7.49 42.48 28.91
C GLY A 874 -7.30 41.94 27.49
N ILE A 875 -6.36 41.01 27.29
CA ILE A 875 -6.10 40.42 25.97
C ILE A 875 -7.24 39.47 25.57
N VAL A 876 -7.85 38.74 26.51
CA VAL A 876 -9.02 37.89 26.22
C VAL A 876 -10.20 38.72 25.73
N THR A 877 -10.49 39.86 26.36
CA THR A 877 -11.55 40.76 25.90
C THR A 877 -11.25 41.35 24.53
N PHE A 878 -9.98 41.64 24.24
CA PHE A 878 -9.53 42.08 22.92
C PHE A 878 -9.64 40.97 21.87
N TRP A 879 -9.32 39.72 22.23
CA TRP A 879 -9.51 38.57 21.37
C TRP A 879 -10.97 38.41 21.00
N LEU A 880 -11.88 38.49 21.98
CA LEU A 880 -13.33 38.42 21.76
C LEU A 880 -13.83 39.57 20.85
N GLU A 881 -13.36 40.79 21.10
CA GLU A 881 -13.68 41.94 20.26
C GLU A 881 -13.24 41.68 18.81
N LYS A 882 -12.02 41.17 18.59
CA LYS A 882 -11.50 40.88 17.24
C LYS A 882 -12.28 39.80 16.48
N ILE A 883 -12.69 38.72 17.15
CA ILE A 883 -13.44 37.63 16.49
C ILE A 883 -14.91 37.99 16.24
N THR A 884 -15.46 38.97 16.95
CA THR A 884 -16.86 39.39 16.82
C THR A 884 -17.08 40.63 15.93
N ILE A 885 -16.02 41.25 15.40
CA ILE A 885 -16.09 42.46 14.55
C ILE A 885 -17.12 42.34 13.41
N GLY A 886 -17.24 41.17 12.80
CA GLY A 886 -18.15 40.93 11.68
C GLY A 886 -19.56 40.45 12.06
N SER A 887 -19.88 40.35 13.35
CA SER A 887 -21.20 39.91 13.82
C SER A 887 -22.20 41.08 13.91
N ASP A 888 -23.50 40.76 13.93
CA ASP A 888 -24.57 41.79 14.02
C ASP A 888 -24.48 42.61 15.31
N ASN A 889 -23.94 42.04 16.40
CA ASN A 889 -23.71 42.69 17.69
C ASN A 889 -22.26 42.47 18.13
N PRO A 890 -21.28 43.27 17.65
CA PRO A 890 -19.87 43.07 17.98
C PRO A 890 -19.61 43.35 19.46
N PHE A 891 -18.84 42.47 20.10
CA PHE A 891 -18.46 42.64 21.48
C PHE A 891 -17.47 43.80 21.60
N THR A 892 -17.76 44.76 22.49
CA THR A 892 -16.76 45.69 22.98
C THR A 892 -16.85 45.75 24.49
N LEU A 893 -15.70 45.89 25.16
CA LEU A 893 -15.67 45.94 26.63
C LEU A 893 -16.51 47.11 27.19
N ALA A 894 -16.58 48.23 26.45
CA ALA A 894 -17.38 49.39 26.82
C ALA A 894 -18.89 49.12 26.74
N ASN A 895 -19.37 48.51 25.64
CA ASN A 895 -20.79 48.14 25.50
C ASN A 895 -21.17 47.08 26.54
N TYR A 896 -20.34 46.06 26.70
CA TYR A 896 -20.58 45.00 27.67
C TYR A 896 -20.69 45.53 29.11
N TRP A 897 -19.80 46.46 29.50
CA TRP A 897 -19.91 47.11 30.80
C TRP A 897 -21.17 47.98 30.94
N HIS A 898 -21.54 48.72 29.89
CA HIS A 898 -22.75 49.53 29.89
C HIS A 898 -24.02 48.69 30.06
N ASP A 899 -24.07 47.52 29.43
CA ASP A 899 -25.20 46.59 29.55
C ASP A 899 -25.29 46.01 30.98
N ILE A 900 -24.14 45.65 31.59
CA ILE A 900 -24.08 45.24 33.01
C ILE A 900 -24.59 46.36 33.93
N GLN A 901 -24.10 47.59 33.75
CA GLN A 901 -24.55 48.72 34.56
C GLN A 901 -26.04 48.96 34.40
N THR A 902 -26.56 48.90 33.17
CA THR A 902 -27.98 49.15 32.88
C THR A 902 -28.86 48.11 33.58
N LEU A 903 -28.44 46.84 33.62
CA LEU A 903 -29.16 45.79 34.32
C LEU A 903 -29.25 46.05 35.83
N PHE A 904 -28.13 46.37 36.50
CA PHE A 904 -28.07 46.54 37.95
C PHE A 904 -28.34 47.97 38.45
N SER A 905 -28.56 48.94 37.56
CA SER A 905 -29.00 50.30 37.95
C SER A 905 -30.44 50.36 38.43
N HIS A 906 -31.23 49.30 38.20
CA HIS A 906 -32.61 49.21 38.66
C HIS A 906 -32.66 48.62 40.08
N ASP A 907 -33.39 49.26 40.99
CA ASP A 907 -33.47 48.90 42.43
C ASP A 907 -33.93 47.44 42.75
N ASN A 908 -34.32 46.65 41.74
CA ASN A 908 -34.72 45.24 41.87
C ASN A 908 -34.31 44.42 40.63
N ALA A 909 -33.02 44.40 40.27
CA ALA A 909 -32.54 43.50 39.23
C ALA A 909 -32.80 42.03 39.64
N THR A 910 -33.38 41.23 38.74
CA THR A 910 -33.67 39.82 39.00
C THR A 910 -33.10 38.94 37.90
N LEU A 911 -33.06 37.62 38.13
CA LEU A 911 -32.69 36.65 37.10
C LEU A 911 -33.59 36.76 35.85
N GLU A 912 -34.88 37.09 36.02
CA GLU A 912 -35.80 37.33 34.90
C GLU A 912 -35.38 38.56 34.07
N SER A 913 -34.88 39.61 34.72
CA SER A 913 -34.34 40.79 34.04
C SER A 913 -33.14 40.42 33.16
N LEU A 914 -32.21 39.58 33.65
CA LEU A 914 -31.09 39.08 32.85
C LEU A 914 -31.55 38.17 31.70
N GLN A 915 -32.59 37.35 31.92
CA GLN A 915 -33.15 36.48 30.90
C GLN A 915 -33.74 37.25 29.71
N THR A 916 -34.22 38.49 29.92
CA THR A 916 -34.70 39.35 28.83
C THR A 916 -33.57 39.94 27.97
N ASP A 917 -32.35 40.06 28.51
CA ASP A 917 -31.18 40.55 27.78
C ASP A 917 -30.34 39.38 27.23
N THR A 918 -30.82 38.80 26.13
CA THR A 918 -30.17 37.63 25.52
C THR A 918 -28.78 37.96 24.99
N SER A 919 -28.55 39.21 24.57
CA SER A 919 -27.26 39.68 24.05
C SER A 919 -26.19 39.68 25.15
N LEU A 920 -26.53 40.19 26.34
CA LEU A 920 -25.62 40.17 27.49
C LEU A 920 -25.28 38.74 27.91
N VAL A 921 -26.29 37.84 27.97
CA VAL A 921 -26.08 36.42 28.29
C VAL A 921 -25.12 35.75 27.29
N ILE A 922 -25.33 35.95 25.99
CA ILE A 922 -24.47 35.37 24.95
C ILE A 922 -23.05 35.94 25.04
N ALA A 923 -22.90 37.26 25.24
CA ALA A 923 -21.59 37.90 25.39
C ALA A 923 -20.82 37.34 26.60
N THR A 924 -21.48 37.11 27.74
CA THR A 924 -20.84 36.50 28.91
C THR A 924 -20.45 35.04 28.65
N GLN A 925 -21.26 34.27 27.91
CA GLN A 925 -20.91 32.90 27.53
C GLN A 925 -19.70 32.85 26.58
N GLN A 926 -19.66 33.73 25.57
CA GLN A 926 -18.53 33.84 24.66
C GLN A 926 -17.24 34.23 25.39
N LEU A 927 -17.32 35.16 26.35
CA LEU A 927 -16.19 35.51 27.20
C LEU A 927 -15.74 34.30 28.05
N SER A 928 -16.69 33.58 28.65
CA SER A 928 -16.42 32.37 29.44
C SER A 928 -15.77 31.26 28.61
N GLN A 929 -16.16 31.09 27.34
CA GLN A 929 -15.56 30.14 26.40
C GLN A 929 -14.06 30.43 26.18
N LEU A 930 -13.69 31.69 25.93
CA LEU A 930 -12.27 32.05 25.76
C LEU A 930 -11.48 31.89 27.07
N VAL A 931 -12.09 32.24 28.21
CA VAL A 931 -11.48 32.00 29.54
C VAL A 931 -11.23 30.51 29.78
N LEU A 932 -12.16 29.64 29.35
CA LEU A 932 -12.00 28.18 29.46
C LEU A 932 -10.77 27.70 28.68
N ILE A 933 -10.59 28.16 27.44
CA ILE A 933 -9.42 27.83 26.60
C ILE A 933 -8.12 28.29 27.28
N VAL A 934 -8.11 29.53 27.77
CA VAL A 934 -6.95 30.12 28.47
C VAL A 934 -6.56 29.31 29.70
N LYS A 935 -7.55 28.88 30.49
CA LYS A 935 -7.31 28.05 31.68
C LYS A 935 -6.83 26.65 31.32
N TRP A 936 -7.47 26.01 30.33
CA TRP A 936 -7.13 24.65 29.92
C TRP A 936 -5.66 24.56 29.45
N LEU A 937 -5.21 25.48 28.61
CA LEU A 937 -3.83 25.52 28.11
C LEU A 937 -2.86 26.26 29.03
N SER A 938 -3.34 26.88 30.10
CA SER A 938 -2.56 27.79 30.95
C SER A 938 -1.82 28.86 30.12
N LEU A 939 -2.57 29.56 29.25
CA LEU A 939 -2.02 30.61 28.37
C LEU A 939 -1.56 31.81 29.20
N THR A 940 -0.35 32.30 28.91
CA THR A 940 0.20 33.52 29.51
C THR A 940 -0.10 34.74 28.66
N GLU A 941 0.22 35.91 29.19
CA GLU A 941 0.11 37.18 28.47
C GLU A 941 0.87 37.15 27.14
N GLN A 942 2.11 36.66 27.12
CA GLN A 942 2.92 36.57 25.91
C GLN A 942 2.32 35.61 24.87
N ASP A 943 1.77 34.46 25.28
CA ASP A 943 1.14 33.52 24.34
C ASP A 943 -0.09 34.16 23.67
N LEU A 944 -0.90 34.88 24.45
CA LEU A 944 -2.09 35.55 23.94
C LEU A 944 -1.74 36.77 23.09
N GLN A 945 -0.68 37.51 23.41
CA GLN A 945 -0.19 38.59 22.56
C GLN A 945 0.28 38.07 21.20
N LEU A 946 0.95 36.91 21.16
CA LEU A 946 1.30 36.26 19.90
C LEU A 946 0.04 35.91 19.09
N LEU A 947 -0.98 35.35 19.74
CA LEU A 947 -2.26 35.01 19.11
C LEU A 947 -3.02 36.23 18.56
N THR A 948 -3.07 37.34 19.29
CA THR A 948 -3.91 38.49 18.93
C THR A 948 -3.19 39.56 18.10
N THR A 949 -1.90 39.77 18.34
CA THR A 949 -1.13 40.87 17.74
C THR A 949 -0.34 40.41 16.51
N TYR A 950 0.15 39.16 16.51
CA TYR A 950 0.95 38.59 15.43
C TYR A 950 0.48 37.15 15.07
N PRO A 951 -0.81 36.96 14.71
CA PRO A 951 -1.38 35.63 14.47
C PRO A 951 -0.63 34.85 13.37
N GLU A 952 -0.06 35.54 12.38
CA GLU A 952 0.75 34.98 11.30
C GLU A 952 2.03 34.25 11.77
N ARG A 953 2.52 34.61 12.97
CA ARG A 953 3.68 33.96 13.60
C ARG A 953 3.28 32.68 14.33
N LEU A 954 2.01 32.49 14.64
CA LEU A 954 1.51 31.25 15.23
C LEU A 954 1.07 30.27 14.14
N ILE A 955 0.20 30.71 13.24
CA ILE A 955 -0.39 29.89 12.17
C ILE A 955 0.07 30.43 10.81
N ASN A 956 0.63 29.56 9.98
CA ASN A 956 1.09 29.95 8.65
C ASN A 956 -0.06 30.45 7.77
N GLY A 957 0.14 31.60 7.11
CA GLY A 957 -0.82 32.14 6.12
C GLY A 957 -2.08 32.79 6.71
N ILE A 958 -2.23 32.87 8.04
CA ILE A 958 -3.36 33.56 8.65
C ILE A 958 -3.11 35.08 8.69
N THR A 959 -4.15 35.87 8.44
CA THR A 959 -4.09 37.34 8.48
C THR A 959 -4.97 37.96 9.56
N ASN A 960 -6.00 37.22 10.00
CA ASN A 960 -6.93 37.64 11.04
C ASN A 960 -6.70 36.84 12.32
N VAL A 961 -7.19 37.37 13.44
CA VAL A 961 -7.15 36.65 14.72
C VAL A 961 -8.02 35.39 14.60
N PRO A 962 -7.49 34.19 14.88
CA PRO A 962 -8.22 32.95 14.67
C PRO A 962 -9.40 32.81 15.65
N VAL A 963 -10.49 32.24 15.15
CA VAL A 963 -11.68 31.85 15.93
C VAL A 963 -11.40 30.51 16.62
N PRO A 964 -11.93 30.25 17.83
CA PRO A 964 -11.83 28.94 18.47
C PRO A 964 -12.37 27.81 17.59
N ASN A 965 -11.48 26.93 17.14
CA ASN A 965 -11.79 25.71 16.41
C ASN A 965 -10.80 24.58 16.81
N PRO A 966 -11.04 23.31 16.41
CA PRO A 966 -10.15 22.22 16.79
C PRO A 966 -8.72 22.40 16.28
N GLU A 967 -8.53 23.01 15.11
CA GLU A 967 -7.22 23.31 14.52
C GLU A 967 -6.39 24.30 15.38
N LEU A 968 -7.04 25.36 15.88
CA LEU A 968 -6.42 26.31 16.81
C LEU A 968 -6.05 25.63 18.13
N LEU A 969 -6.94 24.81 18.68
CA LEU A 969 -6.67 24.07 19.93
C LEU A 969 -5.51 23.09 19.76
N LEU A 970 -5.44 22.37 18.63
CA LEU A 970 -4.30 21.51 18.30
C LEU A 970 -3.01 22.32 18.25
N THR A 971 -3.02 23.44 17.52
CA THR A 971 -1.84 24.32 17.38
C THR A 971 -1.37 24.85 18.72
N LEU A 972 -2.29 25.36 19.55
CA LEU A 972 -1.95 25.88 20.88
C LEU A 972 -1.48 24.78 21.84
N SER A 973 -2.05 23.57 21.76
CA SER A 973 -1.60 22.44 22.58
C SER A 973 -0.18 22.00 22.21
N ARG A 974 0.14 21.95 20.90
CA ARG A 974 1.50 21.71 20.39
C ARG A 974 2.45 22.82 20.77
N PHE A 975 1.99 24.08 20.74
CA PHE A 975 2.78 25.22 21.16
C PHE A 975 3.19 25.11 22.63
N LYS A 976 2.25 24.71 23.49
CA LYS A 976 2.54 24.44 24.90
C LYS A 976 3.51 23.28 25.08
N GLN A 977 3.30 22.20 24.34
CA GLN A 977 4.21 21.08 24.34
C GLN A 977 5.63 21.50 23.91
N TRP A 978 5.75 22.30 22.86
CA TRP A 978 7.02 22.86 22.40
C TRP A 978 7.69 23.72 23.47
N GLN A 979 6.95 24.59 24.17
CA GLN A 979 7.49 25.40 25.28
C GLN A 979 8.07 24.55 26.43
N THR A 980 7.64 23.30 26.59
CA THR A 980 8.22 22.37 27.58
C THR A 980 9.41 21.57 27.04
N GLN A 981 9.60 21.53 25.72
CA GLN A 981 10.64 20.75 25.04
C GLN A 981 11.89 21.57 24.69
N VAL A 982 11.81 22.90 24.71
CA VAL A 982 12.97 23.79 24.50
C VAL A 982 13.93 23.72 25.68
N THR A 983 15.23 23.84 25.41
CA THR A 983 16.28 23.77 26.45
C THR A 983 16.58 25.13 27.09
N VAL A 984 16.12 26.22 26.47
CA VAL A 984 16.29 27.60 26.93
C VAL A 984 15.14 28.05 27.84
N SER A 985 15.28 29.24 28.44
CA SER A 985 14.17 29.85 29.19
C SER A 985 12.99 30.16 28.27
N ARG A 986 11.78 30.15 28.84
CA ARG A 986 10.55 30.42 28.09
C ARG A 986 10.57 31.78 27.39
N ASP A 987 11.10 32.81 28.03
CA ASP A 987 11.20 34.15 27.43
C ASP A 987 12.12 34.15 26.20
N GLU A 988 13.22 33.40 26.23
CA GLU A 988 14.13 33.29 25.09
C GLU A 988 13.51 32.47 23.95
N ALA A 989 12.79 31.40 24.27
CA ALA A 989 12.03 30.64 23.28
C ALA A 989 10.98 31.53 22.58
N MET A 990 10.26 32.37 23.33
CA MET A 990 9.28 33.29 22.75
C MET A 990 9.92 34.34 21.82
N ARG A 991 11.11 34.84 22.17
CA ARG A 991 11.88 35.79 21.34
C ARG A 991 12.33 35.20 20.00
N CYS A 992 12.39 33.87 19.89
CA CYS A 992 12.73 33.20 18.65
C CYS A 992 11.86 33.67 17.47
N PHE A 993 10.56 33.88 17.68
CA PHE A 993 9.67 34.33 16.59
C PHE A 993 9.92 35.78 16.17
N ASP A 994 10.34 36.65 17.08
CA ASP A 994 10.80 38.01 16.71
C ASP A 994 12.09 37.94 15.88
N GLN A 995 13.04 37.09 16.30
CA GLN A 995 14.32 36.92 15.61
C GLN A 995 14.12 36.30 14.23
N LEU A 996 13.34 35.22 14.11
CA LEU A 996 13.05 34.54 12.84
C LEU A 996 12.34 35.45 11.83
N ASN A 997 11.62 36.47 12.29
CA ASN A 997 10.94 37.45 11.45
C ASN A 997 11.72 38.77 11.31
N ALA A 998 12.98 38.83 11.76
CA ALA A 998 13.83 40.00 11.58
C ALA A 998 14.19 40.20 10.10
N ASN A 999 14.32 41.47 9.68
CA ASN A 999 14.58 41.83 8.28
C ASN A 999 15.95 41.37 7.76
N ASP A 1000 16.91 41.16 8.64
CA ASP A 1000 18.29 40.72 8.37
C ASP A 1000 18.48 39.20 8.56
N MET A 1001 17.40 38.46 8.84
CA MET A 1001 17.47 37.01 9.04
C MET A 1001 17.86 36.29 7.74
N THR A 1002 18.75 35.30 7.87
CA THR A 1002 19.18 34.41 6.78
C THR A 1002 18.85 32.96 7.14
N THR A 1003 18.79 32.08 6.14
CA THR A 1003 18.57 30.64 6.35
C THR A 1003 19.59 30.01 7.30
N GLU A 1004 20.86 30.39 7.16
CA GLU A 1004 21.94 29.85 7.98
C GLU A 1004 21.83 30.31 9.45
N ASN A 1005 21.47 31.58 9.67
CA ASN A 1005 21.27 32.13 11.02
C ASN A 1005 20.01 31.53 11.66
N ALA A 1006 18.93 31.36 10.90
CA ALA A 1006 17.71 30.71 11.37
C ALA A 1006 17.97 29.26 11.78
N ALA A 1007 18.71 28.49 10.98
CA ALA A 1007 19.10 27.13 11.32
C ALA A 1007 19.98 27.08 12.57
N SER A 1008 20.92 28.03 12.73
CA SER A 1008 21.77 28.12 13.92
C SER A 1008 20.96 28.42 15.18
N LEU A 1009 19.96 29.30 15.09
CA LEU A 1009 19.06 29.64 16.19
C LEU A 1009 18.24 28.41 16.61
N ILE A 1010 17.57 27.75 15.67
CA ILE A 1010 16.75 26.56 15.93
C ILE A 1010 17.60 25.42 16.50
N ALA A 1011 18.80 25.20 15.96
CA ALA A 1011 19.75 24.20 16.44
C ALA A 1011 20.14 24.44 17.90
N THR A 1012 20.41 25.70 18.27
CA THR A 1012 20.76 26.08 19.65
C THR A 1012 19.59 25.87 20.62
N LEU A 1013 18.37 26.22 20.20
CA LEU A 1013 17.16 26.09 21.04
C LEU A 1013 16.79 24.64 21.38
N HIS A 1014 17.22 23.68 20.56
CA HIS A 1014 16.85 22.27 20.66
C HIS A 1014 18.04 21.32 20.84
N GLU A 1015 19.25 21.85 21.05
CA GLU A 1015 20.50 21.07 21.14
C GLU A 1015 20.70 20.10 19.96
N MET A 1016 20.44 20.58 18.75
CA MET A 1016 20.55 19.82 17.50
C MET A 1016 21.77 20.27 16.68
N ASP A 1017 22.19 19.43 15.73
CA ASP A 1017 23.23 19.79 14.78
C ASP A 1017 22.72 20.82 13.74
N LYS A 1018 23.43 21.94 13.60
CA LYS A 1018 23.10 23.02 12.66
C LYS A 1018 23.02 22.53 11.21
N GLY A 1019 23.94 21.65 10.80
CA GLY A 1019 23.98 21.12 9.44
C GLY A 1019 22.71 20.33 9.10
N THR A 1020 22.30 19.47 10.02
CA THR A 1020 21.08 18.65 9.91
C THR A 1020 19.83 19.52 9.84
N VAL A 1021 19.71 20.54 10.72
CA VAL A 1021 18.59 21.49 10.70
C VAL A 1021 18.51 22.23 9.37
N ALA A 1022 19.64 22.72 8.86
CA ALA A 1022 19.69 23.44 7.58
C ALA A 1022 19.24 22.55 6.40
N GLN A 1023 19.69 21.30 6.35
CA GLN A 1023 19.33 20.38 5.27
C GLN A 1023 17.83 20.02 5.26
N VAL A 1024 17.27 19.67 6.43
CA VAL A 1024 15.84 19.35 6.53
C VAL A 1024 14.97 20.58 6.25
N ASN A 1025 15.42 21.77 6.67
CA ASN A 1025 14.76 23.03 6.35
C ASN A 1025 14.67 23.27 4.84
N THR A 1026 15.79 23.12 4.11
CA THR A 1026 15.80 23.26 2.65
C THR A 1026 14.90 22.24 1.97
N LEU A 1027 14.84 21.00 2.48
CA LEU A 1027 13.96 19.96 1.96
C LEU A 1027 12.46 20.33 2.09
N LEU A 1028 12.06 20.94 3.21
CA LEU A 1028 10.65 21.23 3.49
C LEU A 1028 10.17 22.57 2.93
N LEU A 1029 10.99 23.62 3.03
CA LEU A 1029 10.59 24.99 2.72
C LEU A 1029 11.24 25.54 1.44
N GLY A 1030 12.19 24.80 0.86
CA GLY A 1030 12.97 25.22 -0.29
C GLY A 1030 14.17 26.08 0.06
N GLU A 1031 14.99 26.39 -0.96
CA GLU A 1031 16.15 27.26 -0.80
C GLU A 1031 15.75 28.67 -0.39
N ASN A 1032 16.55 29.28 0.50
CA ASN A 1032 16.34 30.65 1.01
C ASN A 1032 15.07 30.89 1.82
N ASN A 1033 14.34 29.83 2.21
CA ASN A 1033 13.18 29.92 3.11
C ASN A 1033 13.47 29.29 4.49
N TRP A 1034 12.75 29.72 5.52
CA TRP A 1034 12.86 29.21 6.89
C TRP A 1034 11.51 29.34 7.62
N PRO A 1035 11.29 28.62 8.74
CA PRO A 1035 10.00 28.66 9.41
C PRO A 1035 9.78 30.01 10.11
N LYS A 1036 8.89 30.84 9.56
CA LYS A 1036 8.49 32.13 10.15
C LYS A 1036 7.34 32.01 11.14
N SER A 1037 6.58 30.92 11.05
CA SER A 1037 5.44 30.60 11.91
C SER A 1037 5.72 29.36 12.77
N PHE A 1038 5.00 29.24 13.89
CA PHE A 1038 5.08 28.07 14.75
C PHE A 1038 4.64 26.79 14.05
N THR A 1039 3.58 26.81 13.23
CA THR A 1039 3.16 25.62 12.47
C THR A 1039 4.26 25.09 11.55
N SER A 1040 5.00 25.97 10.86
CA SER A 1040 6.13 25.57 10.02
C SER A 1040 7.33 25.09 10.84
N LEU A 1041 7.59 25.73 11.99
CA LEU A 1041 8.64 25.30 12.92
C LEU A 1041 8.33 23.91 13.48
N TRP A 1042 7.09 23.66 13.88
CA TRP A 1042 6.65 22.37 14.41
C TRP A 1042 6.79 21.25 13.38
N GLN A 1043 6.45 21.52 12.12
CA GLN A 1043 6.65 20.57 11.03
C GLN A 1043 8.14 20.23 10.85
N LEU A 1044 9.02 21.23 10.82
CA LEU A 1044 10.47 21.03 10.76
C LEU A 1044 10.98 20.19 11.95
N LEU A 1045 10.55 20.51 13.17
CA LEU A 1045 10.94 19.77 14.37
C LEU A 1045 10.42 18.33 14.36
N THR A 1046 9.23 18.10 13.81
CA THR A 1046 8.66 16.75 13.64
C THR A 1046 9.56 15.91 12.74
N TRP A 1047 9.99 16.46 11.60
CA TRP A 1047 10.90 15.80 10.68
C TRP A 1047 12.27 15.50 11.31
N LEU A 1048 12.84 16.46 12.04
CA LEU A 1048 14.11 16.27 12.73
C LEU A 1048 14.04 15.15 13.78
N ARG A 1049 12.94 15.10 14.55
CA ARG A 1049 12.71 14.03 15.55
C ARG A 1049 12.51 12.67 14.90
N VAL A 1050 11.78 12.60 13.77
CA VAL A 1050 11.65 11.35 13.01
C VAL A 1050 13.01 10.89 12.51
N GLY A 1051 13.82 11.77 11.93
CA GLY A 1051 15.19 11.48 11.51
C GLY A 1051 16.07 10.96 12.64
N GLN A 1052 16.04 11.61 13.81
CA GLN A 1052 16.74 11.12 15.01
C GLN A 1052 16.23 9.75 15.47
N SER A 1053 14.91 9.53 15.45
CA SER A 1053 14.31 8.28 15.91
C SER A 1053 14.61 7.10 15.01
N LEU A 1054 14.68 7.32 13.70
CA LEU A 1054 15.06 6.33 12.70
C LEU A 1054 16.58 6.23 12.53
N ASN A 1055 17.35 7.17 13.11
CA ASN A 1055 18.78 7.34 12.94
C ASN A 1055 19.19 7.50 11.46
N VAL A 1056 18.48 8.36 10.73
CA VAL A 1056 18.69 8.65 9.29
C VAL A 1056 18.80 10.14 8.99
N GLY A 1057 19.46 10.46 7.87
CA GLY A 1057 19.63 11.83 7.38
C GLY A 1057 18.47 12.38 6.55
N SER A 1058 18.56 13.67 6.21
CA SER A 1058 17.56 14.44 5.44
C SER A 1058 17.18 13.79 4.09
N THR A 1059 18.15 13.26 3.35
CA THR A 1059 17.90 12.58 2.07
C THR A 1059 16.99 11.35 2.22
N THR A 1060 17.20 10.55 3.28
CA THR A 1060 16.35 9.37 3.51
C THR A 1060 14.94 9.77 3.89
N LEU A 1061 14.77 10.84 4.68
CA LEU A 1061 13.44 11.39 4.99
C LEU A 1061 12.72 11.89 3.73
N GLY A 1062 13.44 12.56 2.82
CA GLY A 1062 12.92 12.95 1.52
C GLY A 1062 12.47 11.74 0.69
N ASN A 1063 13.31 10.72 0.61
CA ASN A 1063 13.00 9.47 -0.10
C ASN A 1063 11.79 8.74 0.51
N LEU A 1064 11.68 8.69 1.85
CA LEU A 1064 10.52 8.12 2.55
C LEU A 1064 9.24 8.87 2.19
N LEU A 1065 9.27 10.21 2.09
CA LEU A 1065 8.12 10.98 1.63
C LEU A 1065 7.79 10.69 0.17
N SER A 1066 8.79 10.60 -0.72
CA SER A 1066 8.60 10.23 -2.11
C SER A 1066 7.94 8.86 -2.27
N MET A 1067 8.33 7.87 -1.45
CA MET A 1067 7.70 6.53 -1.45
C MET A 1067 6.21 6.53 -1.07
N MET A 1068 5.72 7.55 -0.36
CA MET A 1068 4.31 7.63 0.02
C MET A 1068 3.42 8.12 -1.13
N GLN A 1069 4.00 8.82 -2.11
CA GLN A 1069 3.25 9.52 -3.14
C GLN A 1069 2.55 8.53 -4.08
N ALA A 1070 1.36 8.90 -4.55
CA ALA A 1070 0.63 8.17 -5.58
C ALA A 1070 1.25 8.45 -6.96
N ASP A 1071 2.52 8.08 -7.13
CA ASP A 1071 3.36 8.31 -8.31
C ASP A 1071 4.15 7.01 -8.60
N PRO A 1072 4.17 6.51 -9.85
CA PRO A 1072 5.01 5.35 -10.21
C PRO A 1072 6.48 5.46 -9.78
N ALA A 1073 7.05 6.66 -9.70
CA ALA A 1073 8.41 6.87 -9.21
C ALA A 1073 8.60 6.46 -7.74
N ALA A 1074 7.53 6.47 -6.94
CA ALA A 1074 7.51 6.06 -5.53
C ALA A 1074 7.84 4.57 -5.34
N GLU A 1075 7.60 3.75 -6.36
CA GLU A 1075 7.81 2.30 -6.34
C GLU A 1075 9.05 1.88 -7.16
N SER A 1076 9.90 2.83 -7.54
CA SER A 1076 11.12 2.53 -8.28
C SER A 1076 12.10 1.69 -7.44
N SER A 1077 12.61 0.61 -8.03
CA SER A 1077 13.56 -0.31 -7.35
C SER A 1077 14.79 0.42 -6.79
N ALA A 1078 15.30 1.45 -7.49
CA ALA A 1078 16.42 2.26 -7.02
C ALA A 1078 16.11 3.07 -5.76
N LEU A 1079 14.89 3.63 -5.66
CA LEU A 1079 14.43 4.35 -4.47
C LEU A 1079 14.29 3.39 -3.28
N LEU A 1080 13.63 2.25 -3.50
CA LEU A 1080 13.44 1.21 -2.49
C LEU A 1080 14.80 0.70 -1.97
N ALA A 1081 15.74 0.40 -2.86
CA ALA A 1081 17.08 -0.05 -2.49
C ALA A 1081 17.83 0.99 -1.65
N SER A 1082 17.75 2.28 -2.02
CA SER A 1082 18.40 3.35 -1.26
C SER A 1082 17.83 3.49 0.15
N VAL A 1083 16.51 3.40 0.31
CA VAL A 1083 15.86 3.49 1.62
C VAL A 1083 16.16 2.25 2.46
N ALA A 1084 16.09 1.06 1.87
CA ALA A 1084 16.42 -0.21 2.52
C ALA A 1084 17.84 -0.20 3.09
N GLN A 1085 18.83 0.22 2.29
CA GLN A 1085 20.23 0.30 2.72
C GLN A 1085 20.42 1.28 3.89
N ASN A 1086 19.82 2.46 3.81
CA ASN A 1086 19.98 3.49 4.83
C ASN A 1086 19.29 3.12 6.15
N LEU A 1087 18.09 2.54 6.09
CA LEU A 1087 17.39 2.07 7.29
C LEU A 1087 18.08 0.86 7.91
N SER A 1088 18.55 -0.09 7.10
CA SER A 1088 19.28 -1.26 7.61
C SER A 1088 20.60 -0.86 8.28
N ALA A 1089 21.31 0.13 7.73
CA ALA A 1089 22.53 0.67 8.34
C ALA A 1089 22.28 1.37 9.69
N ALA A 1090 21.04 1.80 9.94
CA ALA A 1090 20.64 2.50 11.16
C ALA A 1090 20.33 1.57 12.34
N ILE A 1091 20.16 0.26 12.10
CA ILE A 1091 19.87 -0.75 13.12
C ILE A 1091 21.17 -1.18 13.81
N SER A 1092 21.16 -1.28 15.14
CA SER A 1092 22.30 -1.79 15.91
C SER A 1092 22.44 -3.31 15.76
N ASN A 1093 23.67 -3.86 15.72
CA ASN A 1093 23.99 -5.30 15.65
C ASN A 1093 23.30 -6.22 16.69
N ARG A 1094 22.52 -5.70 17.64
CA ARG A 1094 21.75 -6.47 18.65
C ARG A 1094 20.25 -6.59 18.36
N GLN A 1095 19.70 -5.75 17.50
CA GLN A 1095 18.31 -5.80 17.02
C GLN A 1095 18.29 -6.53 15.69
#